data_AF-A0A7L1YKQ1-F1
#
_entry.id   AF-A0A7L1YKQ1-F1
#
_cell.length_a   1.000
_cell.length_b   1.000
_cell.length_c   1.000
_cell.angle_alpha   90.00
_cell.angle_beta   90.00
_cell.angle_gamma   90.00
#
_symmetry.space_group_name_H-M   'P 1'
#
loop_
_entity.id
_entity.type
_entity.pdbx_description
1 polymer ?
#
loop_
_entity_poly.entity_id
_entity_poly.type
_entity_poly.pdbx_seq_one_letter_code
_entity_poly.pdbx_strand_id
1 'polypeptide(L)'
;RKAEARRNWPHWVDRSLLKNFADPEELQRDGDPSLLSPRERRAAWLSIYKNSRCRMETCFDFSRCEKNGFKVFTYPRERDQPISESYGKILTSIERSRYHTPNPEEACLFILSIDTLDRDHLSGQYVRNVDEKIRGFPLWNGGRNHLIFNLYSGTWPNYTEDLGFDIGQAILAKASFDTESFRPGFDISIPLFSKDHPQRGGERGWLYQDSVPPKKKYLLVFKGKRYLTGIGSGTRNALHHIHNGKDIISLTTCKHGKDWQKHKDTRCDKDNVDYEKFDYQELLRNSTFCIVPRGRRLGSFRFLEALQAACIPVLLSDGWELPFAEAIDWGKAAVVGSEKLLLQIPSTIRCIHPERVLAFQQQTQFLWDAYFSSVDKIVHTTLEIIKDRLSPHRSRSRFLWNTLPGGLLVLPEFSTHLGDFPFYYLQHGSSPSKKFTALIRVVSQAGSLSQSILRLIQAVSGSQYCAQILVLWSCEKPPPPRGKWPQTTVPLTIIQGRRKLSDRFFPYTAIQTDAALSLDEHTSLSTSEVDFAFVVWRSFPERIVGFPTLSHFWDPEQGRWGYTSQWTNELSIVLTTAAFYHRYYHSLFTEYLPAGLRELVDSLAACEDILMNVLVAAVTKLPPIKVTQRKQHKDTVPQQVKGTAGAAGSRRFSQRQDCLNQLVDWFGYMPLVSSQMRLDPVLFKDQVSVLRKKYPRLER
;
A
#
# COMPACT_ATOMS: atom_id res chain seq x y z
N ARG A 1 55.43 -4.44 21.20
CA ARG A 1 55.25 -2.96 21.23
C ARG A 1 54.60 -2.57 19.90
N LYS A 2 53.43 -1.98 19.76
CA LYS A 2 52.28 -1.63 20.61
C LYS A 2 51.08 -1.77 19.65
N ALA A 3 49.99 -2.40 20.09
CA ALA A 3 48.76 -2.51 19.32
C ALA A 3 48.11 -1.11 19.20
N GLU A 4 47.86 -0.65 17.98
CA GLU A 4 47.02 0.52 17.74
C GLU A 4 45.56 0.09 17.75
N ALA A 5 44.81 0.76 18.63
CA ALA A 5 43.43 0.48 18.96
C ALA A 5 42.51 0.74 17.75
N ARG A 6 41.62 -0.22 17.48
CA ARG A 6 40.43 -0.02 16.64
C ARG A 6 39.63 1.16 17.20
N ARG A 7 39.58 2.28 16.48
CA ARG A 7 38.60 3.34 16.73
C ARG A 7 37.23 2.82 16.30
N ASN A 8 36.32 2.71 17.26
CA ASN A 8 34.92 2.44 17.00
C ASN A 8 34.31 3.55 16.14
N TRP A 9 33.47 3.14 15.19
CA TRP A 9 32.57 3.99 14.40
C TRP A 9 31.65 4.83 15.31
N PRO A 10 31.28 6.06 14.94
CA PRO A 10 30.34 6.86 15.74
C PRO A 10 28.92 6.26 15.69
N HIS A 11 28.27 6.19 16.86
CA HIS A 11 26.88 5.78 17.02
C HIS A 11 25.94 6.94 16.64
N TRP A 12 24.88 6.63 15.89
CA TRP A 12 23.90 7.59 15.30
C TRP A 12 22.98 8.32 16.32
N VAL A 13 23.34 8.36 17.60
CA VAL A 13 22.49 8.92 18.68
C VAL A 13 22.98 10.28 19.21
N ASP A 14 24.10 10.80 18.68
CA ASP A 14 24.66 12.07 19.13
C ASP A 14 23.97 13.28 18.46
N ARG A 15 22.87 13.75 19.07
CA ARG A 15 22.19 15.02 18.72
C ARG A 15 23.08 16.28 18.91
N SER A 16 24.27 16.16 19.47
CA SER A 16 25.18 17.29 19.75
C SER A 16 26.03 17.73 18.55
N LEU A 17 26.04 16.96 17.44
CA LEU A 17 26.89 17.23 16.26
C LEU A 17 26.14 17.88 15.08
N LEU A 18 24.85 18.21 15.22
CA LEU A 18 24.07 18.92 14.20
C LEU A 18 23.66 20.30 14.71
N LYS A 19 24.52 21.30 14.50
CA LYS A 19 24.13 22.71 14.70
C LYS A 19 23.24 23.15 13.53
N ASN A 20 22.08 23.72 13.87
CA ASN A 20 21.24 24.46 12.92
C ASN A 20 22.02 25.64 12.33
N PHE A 21 21.91 25.85 11.02
CA PHE A 21 22.57 26.95 10.28
C PHE A 21 21.66 28.17 10.09
N ALA A 22 20.93 28.58 11.14
CA ALA A 22 20.21 29.85 11.13
C ALA A 22 20.14 30.41 12.55
N ASP A 23 20.65 31.64 12.74
CA ASP A 23 20.55 32.38 13.99
C ASP A 23 19.13 32.99 14.10
N PRO A 24 18.40 32.86 15.22
CA PRO A 24 17.00 33.28 15.33
C PRO A 24 16.77 34.79 15.09
N GLU A 25 17.81 35.60 15.13
CA GLU A 25 17.74 37.06 14.94
C GLU A 25 17.79 37.50 13.47
N GLU A 26 18.17 36.63 12.53
CA GLU A 26 18.14 36.92 11.08
C GLU A 26 16.74 36.78 10.44
N LEU A 27 15.74 36.31 11.21
CA LEU A 27 14.35 36.16 10.76
C LEU A 27 13.49 37.42 10.96
N GLN A 28 14.05 38.53 11.40
CA GLN A 28 13.32 39.77 11.67
C GLN A 28 13.98 40.97 10.98
N ARG A 29 13.77 41.09 9.67
CA ARG A 29 13.68 42.38 8.96
C ARG A 29 13.41 42.13 7.49
N ASP A 30 12.19 42.39 7.04
CA ASP A 30 11.97 42.82 5.66
C ASP A 30 10.85 43.86 5.62
N GLY A 31 11.22 45.04 5.13
CA GLY A 31 10.33 46.15 4.84
C GLY A 31 9.76 46.00 3.43
N ASP A 32 8.44 46.05 3.34
CA ASP A 32 7.65 45.99 2.10
C ASP A 32 7.50 47.40 1.48
N PRO A 33 7.43 47.52 0.14
CA PRO A 33 6.60 48.55 -0.47
C PRO A 33 5.52 47.95 -1.39
N SER A 34 4.27 47.98 -0.87
CA SER A 34 2.94 48.31 -1.43
C SER A 34 2.61 48.08 -2.92
N LEU A 35 1.40 47.66 -3.33
CA LEU A 35 0.11 48.38 -3.14
C LEU A 35 -1.14 47.46 -3.23
N LEU A 36 -1.88 47.35 -2.12
CA LEU A 36 -3.34 47.12 -2.03
C LEU A 36 -3.85 47.86 -0.78
N SER A 37 -5.09 48.34 -0.76
CA SER A 37 -5.57 49.19 0.33
C SER A 37 -5.67 48.43 1.67
N PRO A 38 -5.36 49.06 2.83
CA PRO A 38 -5.39 48.41 4.14
C PRO A 38 -6.75 47.85 4.56
N ARG A 39 -7.85 48.39 4.00
CA ARG A 39 -9.22 47.93 4.28
C ARG A 39 -9.56 46.65 3.52
N GLU A 40 -9.16 46.56 2.25
CA GLU A 40 -9.36 45.36 1.43
C GLU A 40 -8.45 44.22 1.90
N ARG A 41 -7.20 44.54 2.27
CA ARG A 41 -6.31 43.57 2.94
C ARG A 41 -6.94 43.05 4.22
N ARG A 42 -7.52 43.91 5.09
CA ARG A 42 -8.19 43.47 6.33
C ARG A 42 -9.46 42.65 6.09
N ALA A 43 -10.29 42.99 5.12
CA ALA A 43 -11.51 42.24 4.84
C ALA A 43 -11.20 40.84 4.27
N ALA A 44 -10.24 40.75 3.34
CA ALA A 44 -9.73 39.47 2.83
C ALA A 44 -9.04 38.66 3.94
N TRP A 45 -8.20 39.30 4.78
CA TRP A 45 -7.58 38.67 5.94
C TRP A 45 -8.62 38.14 6.95
N LEU A 46 -9.64 38.92 7.29
CA LEU A 46 -10.63 38.52 8.31
C LEU A 46 -11.53 37.35 7.86
N SER A 47 -11.76 37.21 6.56
CA SER A 47 -12.44 36.04 5.98
C SER A 47 -11.54 34.80 5.98
N ILE A 48 -10.30 34.96 5.50
CA ILE A 48 -9.30 33.87 5.41
C ILE A 48 -8.90 33.34 6.80
N TYR A 49 -8.76 34.22 7.81
CA TYR A 49 -8.28 33.83 9.13
C TYR A 49 -9.36 33.32 10.09
N LYS A 50 -10.66 33.43 9.78
CA LYS A 50 -11.73 32.89 10.64
C LYS A 50 -11.63 31.36 10.77
N ASN A 51 -11.19 30.68 9.70
CA ASN A 51 -11.03 29.22 9.62
C ASN A 51 -9.59 28.73 9.80
N SER A 52 -8.59 29.63 9.79
CA SER A 52 -7.17 29.33 10.09
C SER A 52 -6.91 28.79 11.51
N ARG A 53 -7.92 28.91 12.39
CA ARG A 53 -7.90 28.39 13.76
C ARG A 53 -8.44 26.97 13.89
N CYS A 54 -8.90 26.35 12.79
CA CYS A 54 -9.46 25.01 12.87
C CYS A 54 -8.39 23.97 13.19
N ARG A 55 -8.61 23.30 14.31
CA ARG A 55 -7.94 22.07 14.72
C ARG A 55 -8.97 20.96 14.84
N MET A 56 -8.52 19.71 14.97
CA MET A 56 -9.43 18.58 15.18
C MET A 56 -10.31 18.84 16.41
N GLU A 57 -9.76 19.36 17.49
CA GLU A 57 -10.48 19.61 18.75
C GLU A 57 -11.53 20.72 18.67
N THR A 58 -11.43 21.62 17.69
CA THR A 58 -12.28 22.82 17.61
C THR A 58 -13.32 22.75 16.49
N CYS A 59 -12.96 22.15 15.36
CA CYS A 59 -13.76 22.15 14.12
C CYS A 59 -14.25 20.76 13.71
N PHE A 60 -13.86 19.70 14.43
CA PHE A 60 -14.34 18.35 14.21
C PHE A 60 -15.07 17.83 15.46
N ASP A 61 -16.20 17.17 15.27
CA ASP A 61 -16.96 16.52 16.34
C ASP A 61 -16.62 15.02 16.42
N PHE A 62 -15.90 14.65 17.48
CA PHE A 62 -15.46 13.27 17.73
C PHE A 62 -16.60 12.34 18.16
N SER A 63 -17.68 12.88 18.74
CA SER A 63 -18.74 12.06 19.35
C SER A 63 -19.41 11.11 18.35
N ARG A 64 -19.50 11.53 17.08
CA ARG A 64 -20.05 10.70 15.98
C ARG A 64 -19.15 9.52 15.64
N CYS A 65 -17.82 9.70 15.72
CA CYS A 65 -16.84 8.63 15.51
C CYS A 65 -16.83 7.62 16.67
N GLU A 66 -16.98 8.10 17.90
CA GLU A 66 -16.92 7.24 19.09
C GLU A 66 -18.06 6.23 19.15
N LYS A 67 -19.26 6.60 18.67
CA LYS A 67 -20.46 5.76 18.73
C LYS A 67 -20.44 4.58 17.76
N ASN A 68 -20.07 4.82 16.50
CA ASN A 68 -20.22 3.84 15.41
C ASN A 68 -18.87 3.47 14.74
N GLY A 69 -17.76 3.99 15.25
CA GLY A 69 -16.45 3.89 14.64
C GLY A 69 -16.27 4.86 13.46
N PHE A 70 -15.14 4.72 12.76
CA PHE A 70 -14.83 5.57 11.61
C PHE A 70 -15.63 5.13 10.37
N LYS A 71 -16.72 5.84 10.07
CA LYS A 71 -17.60 5.61 8.92
C LYS A 71 -17.78 6.87 8.07
N VAL A 72 -17.88 6.70 6.76
CA VAL A 72 -17.94 7.80 5.79
C VAL A 72 -19.23 7.70 5.00
N PHE A 73 -19.99 8.79 4.94
CA PHE A 73 -21.19 8.90 4.12
C PHE A 73 -20.95 9.87 2.95
N THR A 74 -21.38 9.46 1.77
CA THR A 74 -21.37 10.29 0.57
C THR A 74 -22.79 10.76 0.28
N TYR A 75 -22.99 12.06 0.13
CA TYR A 75 -24.31 12.58 -0.26
C TYR A 75 -24.78 11.96 -1.57
N PRO A 76 -26.10 11.75 -1.75
CA PRO A 76 -26.63 11.24 -2.99
C PRO A 76 -26.35 12.21 -4.14
N ARG A 77 -26.16 11.66 -5.33
CA ARG A 77 -25.91 12.43 -6.55
C ARG A 77 -27.23 12.91 -7.14
N GLU A 78 -27.30 14.18 -7.51
CA GLU A 78 -28.41 14.70 -8.32
C GLU A 78 -28.25 14.25 -9.77
N ARG A 79 -29.35 13.82 -10.42
CA ARG A 79 -29.32 13.23 -11.77
C ARG A 79 -28.80 14.17 -12.86
N ASP A 80 -28.94 15.49 -12.65
CA ASP A 80 -28.67 16.51 -13.68
C ASP A 80 -27.33 17.23 -13.48
N GLN A 81 -26.51 16.85 -12.50
CA GLN A 81 -25.21 17.47 -12.27
C GLN A 81 -24.05 16.61 -12.80
N PRO A 82 -23.38 17.00 -13.90
CA PRO A 82 -22.22 16.29 -14.39
C PRO A 82 -21.04 16.43 -13.42
N ILE A 83 -20.38 15.31 -13.12
CA ILE A 83 -19.13 15.27 -12.34
C ILE A 83 -17.96 14.95 -13.27
N SER A 84 -16.77 15.45 -12.95
CA SER A 84 -15.56 15.06 -13.66
C SER A 84 -15.25 13.58 -13.42
N GLU A 85 -14.56 12.95 -14.38
CA GLU A 85 -14.08 11.58 -14.24
C GLU A 85 -13.23 11.42 -12.97
N SER A 86 -12.34 12.39 -12.70
CA SER A 86 -11.48 12.40 -11.52
C SER A 86 -12.26 12.41 -10.21
N TYR A 87 -13.33 13.22 -10.10
CA TYR A 87 -14.17 13.24 -8.91
C TYR A 87 -14.99 11.98 -8.77
N GLY A 88 -15.50 11.45 -9.89
CA GLY A 88 -16.14 10.13 -9.93
C GLY A 88 -15.24 9.03 -9.38
N LYS A 89 -13.95 9.02 -9.75
CA LYS A 89 -12.96 8.07 -9.21
C LYS A 89 -12.78 8.19 -7.70
N ILE A 90 -12.77 9.41 -7.15
CA ILE A 90 -12.70 9.65 -5.70
C ILE A 90 -13.95 9.10 -5.01
N LEU A 91 -15.15 9.46 -5.48
CA LEU A 91 -16.41 8.99 -4.89
C LEU A 91 -16.50 7.46 -4.92
N THR A 92 -16.19 6.83 -6.05
CA THR A 92 -16.17 5.37 -6.20
C THR A 92 -15.15 4.70 -5.28
N SER A 93 -14.00 5.34 -5.05
CA SER A 93 -13.02 4.84 -4.08
C SER A 93 -13.60 4.82 -2.67
N ILE A 94 -14.26 5.91 -2.25
CA ILE A 94 -14.89 6.03 -0.93
C ILE A 94 -16.03 5.02 -0.79
N GLU A 95 -16.96 4.96 -1.75
CA GLU A 95 -18.13 4.05 -1.76
C GLU A 95 -17.73 2.57 -1.67
N ARG A 96 -16.58 2.19 -2.24
CA ARG A 96 -16.04 0.82 -2.19
C ARG A 96 -15.15 0.53 -0.98
N SER A 97 -14.79 1.56 -0.22
CA SER A 97 -13.93 1.41 0.95
C SER A 97 -14.65 0.71 2.11
N ARG A 98 -13.89 0.15 3.06
CA ARG A 98 -14.43 -0.45 4.30
C ARG A 98 -15.11 0.56 5.23
N TYR A 99 -14.95 1.85 4.94
CA TYR A 99 -15.47 2.95 5.74
C TYR A 99 -16.84 3.42 5.28
N HIS A 100 -17.25 3.12 4.05
CA HIS A 100 -18.52 3.58 3.54
C HIS A 100 -19.70 3.07 4.37
N THR A 101 -20.67 3.95 4.63
CA THR A 101 -22.00 3.59 5.12
C THR A 101 -23.07 4.33 4.30
N PRO A 102 -24.15 3.65 3.89
CA PRO A 102 -25.29 4.32 3.26
C PRO A 102 -26.16 5.07 4.28
N ASN A 103 -25.94 4.87 5.58
CA ASN A 103 -26.73 5.48 6.65
C ASN A 103 -26.00 6.71 7.23
N PRO A 104 -26.55 7.94 7.06
CA PRO A 104 -25.88 9.14 7.56
C PRO A 104 -25.77 9.20 9.10
N GLU A 105 -26.64 8.50 9.83
CA GLU A 105 -26.61 8.44 11.30
C GLU A 105 -25.44 7.61 11.85
N GLU A 106 -24.95 6.67 11.05
CA GLU A 106 -23.77 5.87 11.37
C GLU A 106 -22.46 6.58 11.01
N ALA A 107 -22.54 7.54 10.08
CA ALA A 107 -21.38 8.20 9.55
C ALA A 107 -20.74 9.12 10.57
N CYS A 108 -19.43 9.27 10.46
CA CYS A 108 -18.64 10.21 11.26
C CYS A 108 -18.04 11.32 10.39
N LEU A 109 -17.85 11.05 9.10
CA LEU A 109 -17.30 11.97 8.10
C LEU A 109 -18.24 12.00 6.88
N PHE A 110 -18.41 13.19 6.30
CA PHE A 110 -19.30 13.42 5.17
C PHE A 110 -18.58 13.93 3.94
N ILE A 111 -19.00 13.44 2.76
CA ILE A 111 -18.42 13.79 1.46
C ILE A 111 -19.51 14.34 0.56
N LEU A 112 -19.29 15.56 0.05
CA LEU A 112 -20.22 16.22 -0.87
C LEU A 112 -20.34 15.43 -2.18
N SER A 113 -21.53 15.42 -2.78
CA SER A 113 -21.71 14.90 -4.15
C SER A 113 -21.37 15.92 -5.24
N ILE A 114 -21.00 17.15 -4.85
CA ILE A 114 -20.65 18.25 -5.76
C ILE A 114 -19.16 18.18 -6.10
N ASP A 115 -18.85 18.24 -7.40
CA ASP A 115 -17.46 18.31 -7.86
C ASP A 115 -16.84 19.67 -7.51
N THR A 116 -15.84 19.61 -6.62
CA THR A 116 -15.09 20.77 -6.12
C THR A 116 -13.61 20.70 -6.53
N LEU A 117 -13.24 19.76 -7.42
CA LEU A 117 -11.83 19.54 -7.78
C LEU A 117 -11.22 20.70 -8.54
N ASP A 118 -11.97 21.30 -9.47
CA ASP A 118 -11.50 22.40 -10.31
C ASP A 118 -12.22 23.70 -10.04
N ARG A 119 -11.47 24.66 -9.51
CA ARG A 119 -11.94 26.00 -9.14
C ARG A 119 -11.35 27.07 -10.05
N ASP A 120 -10.79 26.69 -11.20
CA ASP A 120 -10.43 27.61 -12.27
C ASP A 120 -11.69 28.01 -13.06
N HIS A 121 -12.09 29.28 -13.02
CA HIS A 121 -13.31 29.78 -13.69
C HIS A 121 -13.33 29.53 -15.21
N LEU A 122 -12.17 29.30 -15.83
CA LEU A 122 -12.05 28.99 -17.26
C LEU A 122 -12.21 27.50 -17.56
N SER A 123 -12.26 26.65 -16.53
CA SER A 123 -12.42 25.22 -16.70
C SER A 123 -13.85 24.85 -17.04
N GLY A 124 -14.02 23.93 -17.99
CA GLY A 124 -15.32 23.31 -18.27
C GLY A 124 -15.84 22.45 -17.11
N GLN A 125 -15.01 22.14 -16.12
CA GLN A 125 -15.37 21.41 -14.91
C GLN A 125 -15.69 22.34 -13.72
N TYR A 126 -15.64 23.66 -13.92
CA TYR A 126 -15.96 24.62 -12.87
C TYR A 126 -17.44 24.60 -12.51
N VAL A 127 -17.76 24.15 -11.30
CA VAL A 127 -19.13 24.17 -10.77
C VAL A 127 -19.47 25.55 -10.20
N ARG A 128 -20.51 26.19 -10.73
CA ARG A 128 -21.03 27.48 -10.23
C ARG A 128 -21.97 27.30 -9.03
N ASN A 129 -22.12 28.37 -8.25
CA ASN A 129 -23.07 28.48 -7.13
C ASN A 129 -22.97 27.34 -6.11
N VAL A 130 -21.74 26.97 -5.75
CA VAL A 130 -21.50 25.88 -4.78
C VAL A 130 -22.14 26.19 -3.42
N ASP A 131 -22.09 27.44 -2.94
CA ASP A 131 -22.74 27.84 -1.68
C ASP A 131 -24.27 27.65 -1.69
N GLU A 132 -24.93 27.85 -2.84
CA GLU A 132 -26.38 27.61 -2.98
C GLU A 132 -26.69 26.11 -2.94
N LYS A 133 -25.87 25.30 -3.62
CA LYS A 133 -26.03 23.85 -3.65
C LYS A 133 -25.76 23.21 -2.28
N ILE A 134 -24.72 23.67 -1.57
CA ILE A 134 -24.37 23.20 -0.23
C ILE A 134 -25.48 23.50 0.77
N ARG A 135 -26.18 24.65 0.64
CA ARG A 135 -27.35 24.98 1.48
C ARG A 135 -28.50 23.95 1.35
N GLY A 136 -28.56 23.21 0.26
CA GLY A 136 -29.50 22.10 0.07
C GLY A 136 -29.15 20.84 0.85
N PHE A 137 -27.93 20.72 1.38
CA PHE A 137 -27.50 19.55 2.14
C PHE A 137 -27.86 19.68 3.63
N PRO A 138 -28.79 18.86 4.15
CA PRO A 138 -29.33 19.04 5.50
C PRO A 138 -28.29 18.84 6.60
N LEU A 139 -27.25 18.04 6.33
CA LEU A 139 -26.21 17.71 7.32
C LEU A 139 -24.96 18.60 7.22
N TRP A 140 -24.90 19.60 6.33
CA TRP A 140 -23.69 20.41 6.08
C TRP A 140 -23.09 21.00 7.36
N ASN A 141 -23.93 21.44 8.31
CA ASN A 141 -23.54 21.91 9.64
C ASN A 141 -22.32 22.87 9.64
N GLY A 142 -22.31 23.82 8.69
CA GLY A 142 -21.21 24.77 8.54
C GLY A 142 -19.86 24.11 8.22
N GLY A 143 -19.84 22.96 7.55
CA GLY A 143 -18.66 22.20 7.16
C GLY A 143 -18.11 21.26 8.25
N ARG A 144 -18.64 21.27 9.46
CA ARG A 144 -18.17 20.39 10.54
C ARG A 144 -18.31 18.92 10.15
N ASN A 145 -17.26 18.12 10.35
CA ASN A 145 -17.16 16.70 9.94
C ASN A 145 -17.28 16.47 8.41
N HIS A 146 -17.06 17.48 7.58
CA HIS A 146 -17.00 17.33 6.13
C HIS A 146 -15.57 17.25 5.64
N LEU A 147 -15.35 16.49 4.58
CA LEU A 147 -14.10 16.43 3.84
C LEU A 147 -14.35 16.87 2.39
N ILE A 148 -13.60 17.87 1.94
CA ILE A 148 -13.64 18.41 0.58
C ILE A 148 -12.36 18.05 -0.14
N PHE A 149 -12.48 17.53 -1.36
CA PHE A 149 -11.33 17.28 -2.23
C PHE A 149 -11.12 18.44 -3.21
N ASN A 150 -9.87 18.86 -3.40
CA ASN A 150 -9.53 19.85 -4.41
C ASN A 150 -8.19 19.55 -5.09
N LEU A 151 -8.13 19.66 -6.41
CA LEU A 151 -6.89 19.44 -7.17
C LEU A 151 -6.39 20.71 -7.87
N TYR A 152 -7.31 21.56 -8.29
CA TYR A 152 -7.05 22.69 -9.16
C TYR A 152 -7.67 23.96 -8.57
N SER A 153 -7.11 24.46 -7.47
CA SER A 153 -7.38 25.82 -6.96
C SER A 153 -6.08 26.60 -6.80
N GLY A 154 -6.22 27.92 -6.63
CA GLY A 154 -5.09 28.83 -6.56
C GLY A 154 -4.40 29.02 -7.91
N THR A 155 -4.13 30.27 -8.23
CA THR A 155 -3.16 30.64 -9.26
C THR A 155 -2.34 31.80 -8.72
N TRP A 156 -1.15 32.00 -9.26
CA TRP A 156 -0.29 33.13 -8.89
C TRP A 156 -0.98 34.48 -9.16
N PRO A 157 -0.61 35.57 -8.45
CA PRO A 157 0.54 35.72 -7.54
C PRO A 157 0.39 35.08 -6.18
N ASN A 158 -0.85 34.98 -5.73
CA ASN A 158 -1.13 34.75 -4.33
C ASN A 158 -1.40 33.27 -4.03
N TYR A 159 -1.43 32.41 -5.06
CA TYR A 159 -1.84 31.00 -4.97
C TYR A 159 -3.10 30.82 -4.12
N THR A 160 -4.01 31.79 -4.21
CA THR A 160 -5.08 31.98 -3.23
C THR A 160 -5.89 30.71 -3.04
N GLU A 161 -6.05 30.33 -1.79
CA GLU A 161 -6.88 29.21 -1.34
C GLU A 161 -8.38 29.45 -1.53
N ASP A 162 -8.78 30.59 -2.10
CA ASP A 162 -10.17 30.88 -2.39
C ASP A 162 -10.73 29.87 -3.40
N LEU A 163 -11.54 28.95 -2.89
CA LEU A 163 -12.28 27.99 -3.71
C LEU A 163 -13.50 28.66 -4.36
N GLY A 164 -13.80 29.93 -4.08
CA GLY A 164 -14.98 30.64 -4.57
C GLY A 164 -16.27 30.14 -3.91
N PHE A 165 -16.18 29.59 -2.70
CA PHE A 165 -17.28 29.23 -1.80
C PHE A 165 -16.78 29.06 -0.36
N ASP A 166 -17.68 29.14 0.63
CA ASP A 166 -17.32 28.98 2.05
C ASP A 166 -17.24 27.51 2.46
N ILE A 167 -16.03 27.03 2.74
CA ILE A 167 -15.80 25.66 3.24
C ILE A 167 -16.16 25.49 4.72
N GLY A 168 -16.39 26.59 5.45
CA GLY A 168 -16.64 26.58 6.89
C GLY A 168 -15.58 25.81 7.67
N GLN A 169 -16.05 24.84 8.47
CA GLN A 169 -15.24 23.97 9.33
C GLN A 169 -14.80 22.67 8.65
N ALA A 170 -14.94 22.54 7.32
CA ALA A 170 -14.56 21.32 6.61
C ALA A 170 -13.04 21.11 6.59
N ILE A 171 -12.64 19.84 6.64
CA ILE A 171 -11.29 19.40 6.31
C ILE A 171 -11.10 19.55 4.80
N LEU A 172 -9.99 20.16 4.39
CA LEU A 172 -9.62 20.29 2.99
C LEU A 172 -8.50 19.29 2.63
N ALA A 173 -8.82 18.30 1.79
CA ALA A 173 -7.85 17.45 1.13
C ALA A 173 -7.49 18.06 -0.23
N LYS A 174 -6.42 18.85 -0.28
CA LYS A 174 -6.07 19.65 -1.46
C LYS A 174 -4.67 19.37 -1.99
N ALA A 175 -4.53 19.40 -3.31
CA ALA A 175 -3.23 19.43 -3.96
C ALA A 175 -2.67 20.85 -4.06
N SER A 176 -1.35 20.98 -4.01
CA SER A 176 -0.64 22.26 -4.13
C SER A 176 -0.94 23.25 -2.99
N PHE A 177 -1.06 22.76 -1.75
CA PHE A 177 -1.15 23.63 -0.57
C PHE A 177 0.09 24.52 -0.42
N ASP A 178 -0.15 25.79 -0.09
CA ASP A 178 0.88 26.68 0.39
C ASP A 178 1.06 26.53 1.92
N THR A 179 2.31 26.46 2.38
CA THR A 179 2.66 26.25 3.80
C THR A 179 2.12 27.34 4.73
N GLU A 180 1.90 28.57 4.26
CA GLU A 180 1.35 29.65 5.08
C GLU A 180 -0.16 29.50 5.33
N SER A 181 -0.85 28.78 4.44
CA SER A 181 -2.31 28.62 4.46
C SER A 181 -2.80 27.24 4.92
N PHE A 182 -1.92 26.25 4.85
CA PHE A 182 -2.19 24.89 5.31
C PHE A 182 -2.47 24.85 6.82
N ARG A 183 -3.56 24.20 7.24
CA ARG A 183 -3.90 24.00 8.67
C ARG A 183 -3.30 22.68 9.16
N PRO A 184 -2.14 22.67 9.85
CA PRO A 184 -1.42 21.44 10.15
C PRO A 184 -2.20 20.56 11.13
N GLY A 185 -2.26 19.25 10.84
CA GLY A 185 -3.04 18.29 11.63
C GLY A 185 -4.56 18.40 11.45
N PHE A 186 -5.05 19.31 10.61
CA PHE A 186 -6.46 19.43 10.26
C PHE A 186 -6.70 19.19 8.76
N ASP A 187 -6.02 19.94 7.88
CA ASP A 187 -6.05 19.71 6.44
C ASP A 187 -5.14 18.57 6.00
N ILE A 188 -5.27 18.13 4.76
CA ILE A 188 -4.45 17.05 4.19
C ILE A 188 -3.92 17.46 2.82
N SER A 189 -2.59 17.59 2.71
CA SER A 189 -1.97 17.75 1.40
C SER A 189 -2.01 16.43 0.62
N ILE A 190 -2.57 16.46 -0.58
CA ILE A 190 -2.69 15.31 -1.49
C ILE A 190 -1.90 15.58 -2.79
N PRO A 191 -1.48 14.55 -3.55
CA PRO A 191 -0.76 14.78 -4.80
C PRO A 191 -1.70 15.28 -5.89
N LEU A 192 -1.15 16.03 -6.85
CA LEU A 192 -1.85 16.38 -8.07
C LEU A 192 -1.83 15.20 -9.05
N PHE A 193 -3.00 14.66 -9.41
CA PHE A 193 -3.14 13.56 -10.35
C PHE A 193 -4.08 13.91 -11.52
N SER A 194 -3.79 13.38 -12.71
CA SER A 194 -4.57 13.65 -13.92
C SER A 194 -5.80 12.75 -14.00
N LYS A 195 -6.71 13.07 -14.93
CA LYS A 195 -7.86 12.21 -15.23
C LYS A 195 -7.46 10.79 -15.65
N ASP A 196 -6.28 10.63 -16.27
CA ASP A 196 -5.78 9.35 -16.76
C ASP A 196 -5.13 8.51 -15.64
N HIS A 197 -4.99 9.07 -14.44
CA HIS A 197 -4.49 8.32 -13.29
C HIS A 197 -5.42 7.14 -12.98
N PRO A 198 -4.88 5.92 -12.78
CA PRO A 198 -5.69 4.71 -12.68
C PRO A 198 -6.53 4.70 -11.40
N GLN A 199 -7.73 4.12 -11.48
CA GLN A 199 -8.57 3.89 -10.30
C GLN A 199 -7.86 2.98 -9.30
N ARG A 200 -7.28 1.87 -9.80
CA ARG A 200 -6.66 0.81 -9.01
C ARG A 200 -5.56 0.09 -9.81
N GLY A 201 -4.65 -0.57 -9.10
CA GLY A 201 -3.66 -1.47 -9.70
C GLY A 201 -2.70 -0.81 -10.68
N GLY A 202 -2.51 0.51 -10.55
CA GLY A 202 -1.73 1.29 -11.49
C GLY A 202 -0.32 0.74 -11.73
N GLU A 203 0.30 1.23 -12.80
CA GLU A 203 1.55 0.71 -13.30
C GLU A 203 2.61 0.54 -12.20
N ARG A 204 3.34 -0.58 -12.29
CA ARG A 204 4.46 -0.84 -11.38
C ARG A 204 5.52 0.25 -11.54
N GLY A 205 6.25 0.50 -10.47
CA GLY A 205 7.44 1.34 -10.53
C GLY A 205 8.54 0.70 -11.40
N TRP A 206 9.47 1.53 -11.86
CA TRP A 206 10.51 1.16 -12.84
C TRP A 206 11.82 0.61 -12.25
N LEU A 207 11.93 0.45 -10.94
CA LEU A 207 13.12 -0.15 -10.32
C LEU A 207 12.96 -1.68 -10.26
N TYR A 208 13.57 -2.40 -11.21
CA TYR A 208 13.56 -3.86 -11.28
C TYR A 208 14.68 -4.47 -10.44
N GLN A 209 14.39 -5.61 -9.77
CA GLN A 209 15.31 -6.32 -8.85
C GLN A 209 16.67 -6.67 -9.49
N ASP A 210 16.72 -6.87 -10.81
CA ASP A 210 17.95 -7.30 -11.51
C ASP A 210 18.92 -6.15 -11.84
N SER A 211 18.62 -4.91 -11.41
CA SER A 211 19.38 -3.71 -11.76
C SER A 211 19.83 -2.90 -10.55
N VAL A 212 20.50 -3.53 -9.58
CA VAL A 212 21.01 -2.84 -8.38
C VAL A 212 22.54 -2.76 -8.37
N PRO A 213 23.15 -1.55 -8.31
CA PRO A 213 22.50 -0.24 -8.45
C PRO A 213 22.15 0.07 -9.92
N PRO A 214 21.04 0.77 -10.21
CA PRO A 214 20.64 1.05 -11.57
C PRO A 214 21.60 2.08 -12.17
N LYS A 215 22.43 1.66 -13.15
CA LYS A 215 23.25 2.60 -13.92
C LYS A 215 22.35 3.39 -14.86
N LYS A 216 21.94 4.60 -14.44
CA LYS A 216 21.18 5.55 -15.26
C LYS A 216 22.14 6.38 -16.13
N LYS A 217 21.74 6.68 -17.37
CA LYS A 217 22.56 7.46 -18.32
C LYS A 217 22.71 8.91 -17.89
N TYR A 218 21.65 9.52 -17.38
CA TYR A 218 21.63 10.94 -17.01
C TYR A 218 21.64 11.11 -15.49
N LEU A 219 22.33 12.15 -15.03
CA LEU A 219 22.35 12.54 -13.63
C LEU A 219 21.07 13.31 -13.29
N LEU A 220 20.76 14.38 -14.04
CA LEU A 220 19.67 15.29 -13.73
C LEU A 220 18.90 15.66 -14.99
N VAL A 221 17.57 15.55 -14.96
CA VAL A 221 16.75 15.90 -16.12
C VAL A 221 15.56 16.80 -15.81
N PHE A 222 15.20 17.58 -16.81
CA PHE A 222 13.93 18.26 -16.93
C PHE A 222 13.47 18.23 -18.37
N LYS A 223 12.18 17.92 -18.57
CA LYS A 223 11.52 18.11 -19.86
C LYS A 223 10.13 18.67 -19.61
N GLY A 224 9.84 19.86 -20.12
CA GLY A 224 8.54 20.49 -19.89
C GLY A 224 8.29 21.78 -20.63
N LYS A 225 7.14 22.41 -20.37
CA LYS A 225 6.77 23.68 -20.99
C LYS A 225 7.44 24.85 -20.28
N ARG A 226 7.95 25.81 -21.05
CA ARG A 226 8.43 27.10 -20.57
C ARG A 226 7.36 28.16 -20.81
N TYR A 227 7.02 28.90 -19.76
CA TYR A 227 6.07 30.00 -19.85
C TYR A 227 6.82 31.24 -20.34
N LEU A 228 6.50 31.72 -21.54
CA LEU A 228 7.14 32.88 -22.17
C LEU A 228 6.74 34.20 -21.51
N THR A 229 5.49 34.24 -21.06
CA THR A 229 4.91 35.32 -20.29
C THR A 229 4.17 34.72 -19.11
N GLY A 230 3.97 35.52 -18.06
CA GLY A 230 3.37 35.04 -16.83
C GLY A 230 4.33 34.21 -15.98
N ILE A 231 3.80 33.20 -15.30
CA ILE A 231 4.26 32.85 -13.95
C ILE A 231 5.03 31.55 -13.93
N GLY A 232 6.06 31.46 -13.09
CA GLY A 232 7.00 30.32 -13.09
C GLY A 232 7.90 30.35 -14.33
N SER A 233 7.77 31.41 -15.15
CA SER A 233 8.62 31.72 -16.28
C SER A 233 10.05 31.92 -15.82
N GLY A 234 10.32 32.66 -14.73
CA GLY A 234 11.67 32.89 -14.20
C GLY A 234 12.44 31.59 -13.93
N THR A 235 11.95 30.76 -13.02
CA THR A 235 12.56 29.47 -12.66
C THR A 235 12.69 28.57 -13.89
N ARG A 236 11.63 28.41 -14.70
CA ARG A 236 11.68 27.54 -15.89
C ARG A 236 12.52 28.09 -17.03
N ASN A 237 12.63 29.40 -17.15
CA ASN A 237 13.49 30.06 -18.11
C ASN A 237 14.94 29.89 -17.71
N ALA A 238 15.26 29.92 -16.42
CA ALA A 238 16.61 29.71 -15.90
C ALA A 238 17.09 28.25 -16.02
N LEU A 239 16.19 27.28 -16.16
CA LEU A 239 16.53 25.85 -16.30
C LEU A 239 17.48 25.53 -17.48
N HIS A 240 17.54 26.36 -18.53
CA HIS A 240 18.48 26.15 -19.61
C HIS A 240 19.94 26.37 -19.19
N HIS A 241 20.20 27.18 -18.16
CA HIS A 241 21.57 27.50 -17.72
C HIS A 241 22.28 26.31 -17.08
N ILE A 242 21.54 25.35 -16.56
CA ILE A 242 22.10 24.11 -15.99
C ILE A 242 22.25 23.00 -17.04
N HIS A 243 21.74 23.18 -18.26
CA HIS A 243 21.86 22.21 -19.34
C HIS A 243 23.30 22.15 -19.84
N ASN A 244 23.88 20.94 -19.93
CA ASN A 244 25.24 20.75 -20.46
C ASN A 244 25.32 19.76 -21.63
N GLY A 245 24.20 19.20 -22.08
CA GLY A 245 24.14 18.24 -23.18
C GLY A 245 24.81 16.88 -22.92
N LYS A 246 25.29 16.63 -21.70
CA LYS A 246 25.99 15.40 -21.29
C LYS A 246 25.16 14.62 -20.27
N ASP A 247 25.41 14.84 -18.99
CA ASP A 247 24.72 14.20 -17.86
C ASP A 247 23.53 15.02 -17.33
N ILE A 248 23.43 16.31 -17.71
CA ILE A 248 22.31 17.19 -17.33
C ILE A 248 21.52 17.63 -18.57
N ILE A 249 20.32 17.08 -18.72
CA ILE A 249 19.43 17.31 -19.86
C ILE A 249 18.23 18.13 -19.40
N SER A 250 18.17 19.41 -19.79
CA SER A 250 17.09 20.33 -19.42
C SER A 250 16.49 20.90 -20.70
N LEU A 251 15.31 20.40 -21.05
CA LEU A 251 14.64 20.65 -22.33
C LEU A 251 13.32 21.36 -22.10
N THR A 252 13.12 22.49 -22.76
CA THR A 252 11.89 23.28 -22.68
C THR A 252 11.20 23.40 -24.02
N THR A 253 9.87 23.45 -24.03
CA THR A 253 9.10 23.89 -25.21
C THR A 253 8.33 25.17 -24.90
N CYS A 254 8.30 26.08 -25.87
CA CYS A 254 7.50 27.31 -25.80
C CYS A 254 6.04 27.12 -26.21
N LYS A 255 5.67 25.95 -26.78
CA LYS A 255 4.33 25.66 -27.30
C LYS A 255 3.32 25.53 -26.15
N HIS A 256 2.84 26.66 -25.62
CA HIS A 256 1.94 26.71 -24.47
C HIS A 256 0.84 27.78 -24.60
N GLY A 257 -0.43 27.35 -24.62
CA GLY A 257 -1.57 28.23 -24.83
C GLY A 257 -1.78 28.57 -26.32
N LYS A 258 -2.78 29.39 -26.62
CA LYS A 258 -3.09 29.80 -28.01
C LYS A 258 -2.16 30.92 -28.51
N ASP A 259 -1.65 31.75 -27.61
CA ASP A 259 -0.89 32.97 -27.93
C ASP A 259 0.64 32.83 -27.84
N TRP A 260 1.18 31.61 -27.70
CA TRP A 260 2.62 31.43 -27.53
C TRP A 260 3.46 31.99 -28.68
N GLN A 261 2.92 31.98 -29.90
CA GLN A 261 3.57 32.55 -31.08
C GLN A 261 3.75 34.07 -30.97
N LYS A 262 2.81 34.77 -30.30
CA LYS A 262 2.88 36.23 -30.09
C LYS A 262 3.97 36.62 -29.11
N HIS A 263 4.30 35.73 -28.17
CA HIS A 263 5.30 35.97 -27.12
C HIS A 263 6.62 35.23 -27.38
N LYS A 264 6.80 34.71 -28.60
CA LYS A 264 7.96 33.92 -28.99
C LYS A 264 9.23 34.75 -28.87
N ASP A 265 10.19 34.26 -28.08
CA ASP A 265 11.53 34.85 -28.00
C ASP A 265 12.50 34.16 -28.98
N THR A 266 13.73 34.67 -29.03
CA THR A 266 14.78 34.18 -29.93
C THR A 266 15.23 32.75 -29.63
N ARG A 267 14.97 32.20 -28.43
CA ARG A 267 15.38 30.83 -28.05
C ARG A 267 14.34 29.79 -28.46
N CYS A 268 13.07 30.18 -28.61
CA CYS A 268 11.97 29.23 -28.78
C CYS A 268 12.09 28.22 -29.92
N ASP A 269 12.66 28.60 -31.07
CA ASP A 269 12.81 27.67 -32.19
C ASP A 269 13.79 26.55 -31.85
N LYS A 270 14.93 26.92 -31.27
CA LYS A 270 15.93 25.96 -30.80
C LYS A 270 15.39 25.10 -29.66
N ASP A 271 14.73 25.72 -28.67
CA ASP A 271 14.07 25.03 -27.56
C ASP A 271 13.12 23.94 -28.09
N ASN A 272 12.27 24.25 -29.07
CA ASN A 272 11.32 23.31 -29.64
C ASN A 272 11.99 22.16 -30.41
N VAL A 273 13.02 22.46 -31.21
CA VAL A 273 13.78 21.43 -31.94
C VAL A 273 14.49 20.48 -30.97
N ASP A 274 15.15 21.03 -29.94
CA ASP A 274 15.85 20.22 -28.94
C ASP A 274 14.86 19.42 -28.07
N TYR A 275 13.68 19.98 -27.79
CA TYR A 275 12.61 19.27 -27.10
C TYR A 275 12.16 18.03 -27.88
N GLU A 276 11.98 18.10 -29.19
CA GLU A 276 11.47 16.99 -30.00
C GLU A 276 12.45 15.80 -30.14
N LYS A 277 13.74 15.99 -29.81
CA LYS A 277 14.77 14.94 -29.90
C LYS A 277 14.69 13.84 -28.84
N PHE A 278 13.94 14.05 -27.76
CA PHE A 278 13.92 13.14 -26.61
C PHE A 278 12.48 12.73 -26.27
N ASP A 279 12.26 11.44 -26.10
CA ASP A 279 11.04 10.92 -25.50
C ASP A 279 10.98 11.27 -24.00
N TYR A 280 9.79 11.61 -23.51
CA TYR A 280 9.61 12.03 -22.12
C TYR A 280 9.79 10.86 -21.14
N GLN A 281 9.15 9.72 -21.42
CA GLN A 281 9.16 8.59 -20.50
C GLN A 281 10.54 7.94 -20.45
N GLU A 282 11.18 7.76 -21.60
CA GLU A 282 12.55 7.23 -21.69
C GLU A 282 13.53 8.12 -20.91
N LEU A 283 13.42 9.44 -21.06
CA LEU A 283 14.29 10.38 -20.37
C LEU A 283 14.13 10.27 -18.85
N LEU A 284 12.90 10.26 -18.32
CA LEU A 284 12.65 10.09 -16.88
C LEU A 284 13.18 8.75 -16.36
N ARG A 285 12.90 7.65 -17.08
CA ARG A 285 13.32 6.29 -16.70
C ARG A 285 14.83 6.12 -16.74
N ASN A 286 15.55 6.87 -17.56
CA ASN A 286 17.01 6.77 -17.71
C ASN A 286 17.79 7.83 -16.91
N SER A 287 17.14 8.43 -15.90
CA SER A 287 17.71 9.52 -15.11
C SER A 287 17.75 9.20 -13.61
N THR A 288 18.75 9.75 -12.92
CA THR A 288 18.90 9.57 -11.47
C THR A 288 18.02 10.56 -10.70
N PHE A 289 18.06 11.83 -11.09
CA PHE A 289 17.32 12.94 -10.48
C PHE A 289 16.41 13.63 -11.51
N CYS A 290 15.22 14.04 -11.10
CA CYS A 290 14.25 14.72 -11.94
C CYS A 290 13.84 16.04 -11.31
N ILE A 291 14.02 17.15 -12.03
CA ILE A 291 13.63 18.48 -11.54
C ILE A 291 12.10 18.59 -11.59
N VAL A 292 11.51 18.91 -10.44
CA VAL A 292 10.07 19.15 -10.28
C VAL A 292 9.87 20.61 -9.87
N PRO A 293 9.89 21.54 -10.83
CA PRO A 293 9.66 22.94 -10.55
C PRO A 293 8.16 23.23 -10.46
N ARG A 294 7.81 24.28 -9.73
CA ARG A 294 6.43 24.79 -9.71
C ARG A 294 5.90 25.06 -11.12
N GLY A 295 4.59 24.96 -11.27
CA GLY A 295 3.86 25.28 -12.50
C GLY A 295 2.96 26.49 -12.32
N ARG A 296 1.78 26.43 -12.97
CA ARG A 296 0.65 27.33 -12.67
C ARG A 296 0.25 27.27 -11.19
N ARG A 297 0.54 26.14 -10.52
CA ARG A 297 0.33 25.84 -9.09
C ARG A 297 1.63 25.32 -8.47
N LEU A 298 1.66 25.20 -7.15
CA LEU A 298 2.84 24.68 -6.41
C LEU A 298 3.14 23.22 -6.75
N GLY A 299 2.11 22.37 -6.82
CA GLY A 299 2.25 20.97 -7.22
C GLY A 299 2.31 20.78 -8.74
N SER A 300 2.94 19.70 -9.18
CA SER A 300 3.05 19.30 -10.60
C SER A 300 2.78 17.82 -10.78
N PHE A 301 2.12 17.43 -11.88
CA PHE A 301 1.96 16.02 -12.27
C PHE A 301 3.30 15.27 -12.34
N ARG A 302 4.38 15.98 -12.68
CA ARG A 302 5.73 15.44 -12.73
C ARG A 302 6.19 14.85 -11.41
N PHE A 303 5.64 15.31 -10.28
CA PHE A 303 5.96 14.74 -8.99
C PHE A 303 5.66 13.24 -8.96
N LEU A 304 4.46 12.83 -9.38
CA LEU A 304 4.06 11.43 -9.42
C LEU A 304 4.83 10.65 -10.49
N GLU A 305 5.05 11.25 -11.66
CA GLU A 305 5.80 10.62 -12.76
C GLU A 305 7.26 10.32 -12.37
N ALA A 306 7.90 11.25 -11.65
CA ALA A 306 9.25 11.06 -11.11
C ALA A 306 9.28 9.91 -10.10
N LEU A 307 8.25 9.82 -9.23
CA LEU A 307 8.15 8.74 -8.27
C LEU A 307 8.02 7.37 -8.94
N GLN A 308 7.13 7.27 -9.93
CA GLN A 308 6.92 6.06 -10.71
C GLN A 308 8.21 5.61 -11.43
N ALA A 309 8.96 6.55 -12.00
CA ALA A 309 10.17 6.28 -12.79
C ALA A 309 11.41 5.90 -11.94
N ALA A 310 11.31 5.91 -10.61
CA ALA A 310 12.46 5.84 -9.69
C ALA A 310 13.48 6.96 -9.95
N CYS A 311 12.99 8.12 -10.39
CA CYS A 311 13.79 9.30 -10.62
C CYS A 311 13.63 10.24 -9.43
N ILE A 312 14.70 10.46 -8.67
CA ILE A 312 14.62 11.16 -7.38
C ILE A 312 14.15 12.60 -7.63
N PRO A 313 12.99 13.02 -7.09
CA PRO A 313 12.48 14.35 -7.31
C PRO A 313 13.39 15.41 -6.65
N VAL A 314 13.85 16.36 -7.46
CA VAL A 314 14.50 17.59 -7.03
C VAL A 314 13.45 18.70 -7.08
N LEU A 315 12.88 19.01 -5.93
CA LEU A 315 11.75 19.91 -5.78
C LEU A 315 12.24 21.36 -5.83
N LEU A 316 11.66 22.16 -6.74
CA LEU A 316 11.89 23.60 -6.87
C LEU A 316 10.54 24.32 -6.83
N SER A 317 9.92 24.32 -5.64
CA SER A 317 8.59 24.85 -5.37
C SER A 317 8.52 25.34 -3.91
N ASP A 318 9.13 26.50 -3.66
CA ASP A 318 9.22 27.10 -2.32
C ASP A 318 7.82 27.28 -1.68
N GLY A 319 7.65 26.91 -0.42
CA GLY A 319 6.35 27.01 0.27
C GLY A 319 5.32 25.93 -0.09
N TRP A 320 5.69 24.88 -0.84
CA TRP A 320 4.78 23.77 -1.11
C TRP A 320 4.72 22.76 0.05
N GLU A 321 3.54 22.59 0.64
CA GLU A 321 3.28 21.49 1.58
C GLU A 321 3.16 20.16 0.81
N LEU A 322 4.10 19.26 1.04
CA LEU A 322 4.20 18.02 0.25
C LEU A 322 3.08 17.02 0.59
N PRO A 323 2.67 16.19 -0.37
CA PRO A 323 1.59 15.23 -0.16
C PRO A 323 1.84 14.33 1.04
N PHE A 324 0.87 14.28 1.96
CA PHE A 324 0.90 13.47 3.17
C PHE A 324 2.15 13.67 4.05
N ALA A 325 2.76 14.87 4.09
CA ALA A 325 4.02 15.10 4.80
C ALA A 325 4.00 14.81 6.31
N GLU A 326 2.81 14.80 6.94
CA GLU A 326 2.66 14.36 8.33
C GLU A 326 2.92 12.85 8.51
N ALA A 327 2.63 12.04 7.49
CA ALA A 327 2.82 10.60 7.47
C ALA A 327 4.13 10.21 6.76
N ILE A 328 4.44 10.84 5.63
CA ILE A 328 5.59 10.53 4.77
C ILE A 328 6.82 11.33 5.18
N ASP A 329 7.97 10.67 5.25
CA ASP A 329 9.27 11.30 5.43
C ASP A 329 9.93 11.61 4.09
N TRP A 330 9.59 12.78 3.53
CA TRP A 330 10.13 13.24 2.26
C TRP A 330 11.66 13.44 2.27
N GLY A 331 12.29 13.58 3.44
CA GLY A 331 13.75 13.62 3.59
C GLY A 331 14.46 12.33 3.17
N LYS A 332 13.70 11.24 3.01
CA LYS A 332 14.18 9.93 2.52
C LYS A 332 13.89 9.67 1.05
N ALA A 333 13.20 10.57 0.34
CA ALA A 333 12.74 10.31 -1.02
C ALA A 333 12.88 11.49 -1.98
N ALA A 334 13.19 12.69 -1.49
CA ALA A 334 13.27 13.90 -2.31
C ALA A 334 14.46 14.78 -1.89
N VAL A 335 14.94 15.58 -2.85
CA VAL A 335 15.86 16.69 -2.60
C VAL A 335 15.06 17.99 -2.73
N VAL A 336 14.93 18.74 -1.64
CA VAL A 336 14.25 20.04 -1.65
C VAL A 336 15.29 21.13 -1.89
N GLY A 337 15.11 21.92 -2.96
CA GLY A 337 15.99 23.04 -3.29
C GLY A 337 15.21 24.35 -3.36
N SER A 338 15.83 25.45 -2.94
CA SER A 338 15.25 26.77 -3.16
C SER A 338 15.29 27.14 -4.64
N GLU A 339 14.22 27.74 -5.14
CA GLU A 339 14.17 28.27 -6.50
C GLU A 339 15.27 29.30 -6.79
N LYS A 340 15.69 30.05 -5.76
CA LYS A 340 16.78 31.04 -5.85
C LYS A 340 18.16 30.40 -6.07
N LEU A 341 18.32 29.12 -5.71
CA LEU A 341 19.59 28.38 -5.74
C LEU A 341 19.69 27.39 -6.89
N LEU A 342 18.86 27.55 -7.93
CA LEU A 342 18.81 26.63 -9.09
C LEU A 342 20.20 26.28 -9.66
N LEU A 343 21.10 27.27 -9.78
CA LEU A 343 22.43 27.06 -10.36
C LEU A 343 23.37 26.21 -9.48
N GLN A 344 23.07 26.07 -8.19
CA GLN A 344 23.87 25.24 -7.26
C GLN A 344 23.43 23.78 -7.26
N ILE A 345 22.21 23.48 -7.70
CA ILE A 345 21.63 22.13 -7.72
C ILE A 345 22.57 21.08 -8.34
N PRO A 346 23.21 21.31 -9.51
CA PRO A 346 24.14 20.35 -10.11
C PRO A 346 25.28 19.94 -9.18
N SER A 347 25.83 20.88 -8.41
CA SER A 347 26.91 20.58 -7.45
C SER A 347 26.37 19.83 -6.24
N THR A 348 25.22 20.26 -5.71
CA THR A 348 24.58 19.63 -4.53
C THR A 348 24.26 18.16 -4.75
N ILE A 349 23.64 17.81 -5.89
CA ILE A 349 23.25 16.42 -6.15
C ILE A 349 24.44 15.51 -6.47
N ARG A 350 25.54 16.05 -7.02
CA ARG A 350 26.80 15.31 -7.24
C ARG A 350 27.48 14.91 -5.94
N CYS A 351 27.23 15.64 -4.85
CA CYS A 351 27.74 15.31 -3.53
C CYS A 351 26.95 14.19 -2.82
N ILE A 352 25.83 13.73 -3.38
CA ILE A 352 25.04 12.65 -2.77
C ILE A 352 25.70 11.30 -3.08
N HIS A 353 26.11 10.59 -2.03
CA HIS A 353 26.76 9.28 -2.18
C HIS A 353 25.84 8.24 -2.85
N PRO A 354 26.41 7.29 -3.63
CA PRO A 354 25.64 6.27 -4.36
C PRO A 354 24.70 5.43 -3.48
N GLU A 355 25.10 5.12 -2.25
CA GLU A 355 24.26 4.39 -1.29
C GLU A 355 22.98 5.15 -0.93
N ARG A 356 23.10 6.48 -0.76
CA ARG A 356 21.97 7.36 -0.50
C ARG A 356 21.09 7.54 -1.73
N VAL A 357 21.68 7.57 -2.92
CA VAL A 357 20.92 7.56 -4.19
C VAL A 357 20.08 6.30 -4.30
N LEU A 358 20.67 5.13 -4.04
CA LEU A 358 19.92 3.86 -4.06
C LEU A 358 18.79 3.85 -3.02
N ALA A 359 19.06 4.31 -1.80
CA ALA A 359 18.05 4.41 -0.76
C ALA A 359 16.90 5.35 -1.16
N PHE A 360 17.20 6.51 -1.75
CA PHE A 360 16.18 7.42 -2.29
C PHE A 360 15.35 6.77 -3.39
N GLN A 361 15.97 6.08 -4.35
CA GLN A 361 15.24 5.38 -5.42
C GLN A 361 14.34 4.26 -4.88
N GLN A 362 14.82 3.48 -3.92
CA GLN A 362 14.02 2.45 -3.25
C GLN A 362 12.84 3.07 -2.50
N GLN A 363 13.07 4.15 -1.75
CA GLN A 363 12.01 4.84 -1.01
C GLN A 363 10.98 5.44 -1.96
N THR A 364 11.41 6.07 -3.05
CA THR A 364 10.54 6.60 -4.09
C THR A 364 9.61 5.52 -4.65
N GLN A 365 10.13 4.32 -4.91
CA GLN A 365 9.34 3.21 -5.45
C GLN A 365 8.39 2.61 -4.42
N PHE A 366 8.83 2.52 -3.18
CA PHE A 366 7.97 2.16 -2.06
C PHE A 366 6.81 3.16 -1.93
N LEU A 367 7.06 4.47 -1.95
CA LEU A 367 6.00 5.47 -1.80
C LEU A 367 5.03 5.45 -2.99
N TRP A 368 5.54 5.26 -4.21
CA TRP A 368 4.71 5.07 -5.40
C TRP A 368 3.75 3.89 -5.20
N ASP A 369 4.27 2.69 -4.89
CA ASP A 369 3.44 1.51 -4.70
C ASP A 369 2.57 1.59 -3.44
N ALA A 370 3.01 2.20 -2.34
CA ALA A 370 2.23 2.21 -1.11
C ALA A 370 1.06 3.20 -1.17
N TYR A 371 1.25 4.38 -1.77
CA TYR A 371 0.31 5.51 -1.58
C TYR A 371 -0.13 6.21 -2.85
N PHE A 372 0.61 6.11 -3.95
CA PHE A 372 0.42 7.02 -5.10
C PHE A 372 0.09 6.35 -6.43
N SER A 373 0.17 5.02 -6.53
CA SER A 373 -0.02 4.34 -7.81
C SER A 373 -1.47 4.31 -8.30
N SER A 374 -2.45 4.77 -7.51
CA SER A 374 -3.85 4.84 -7.92
C SER A 374 -4.67 5.82 -7.09
N VAL A 375 -5.81 6.25 -7.62
CA VAL A 375 -6.78 7.10 -6.87
C VAL A 375 -7.22 6.41 -5.58
N ASP A 376 -7.45 5.09 -5.62
CA ASP A 376 -7.78 4.31 -4.42
C ASP A 376 -6.75 4.47 -3.29
N LYS A 377 -5.45 4.42 -3.61
CA LYS A 377 -4.39 4.55 -2.59
C LYS A 377 -4.34 5.97 -2.02
N ILE A 378 -4.52 7.00 -2.86
CA ILE A 378 -4.52 8.40 -2.43
C ILE A 378 -5.71 8.68 -1.49
N VAL A 379 -6.92 8.23 -1.86
CA VAL A 379 -8.12 8.41 -1.05
C VAL A 379 -8.04 7.61 0.25
N HIS A 380 -7.64 6.34 0.19
CA HIS A 380 -7.49 5.53 1.41
C HIS A 380 -6.41 6.08 2.35
N THR A 381 -5.30 6.62 1.82
CA THR A 381 -4.27 7.29 2.64
C THR A 381 -4.84 8.50 3.36
N THR A 382 -5.62 9.32 2.64
CA THR A 382 -6.33 10.47 3.23
C THR A 382 -7.24 10.04 4.37
N LEU A 383 -8.05 8.99 4.17
CA LEU A 383 -8.98 8.48 5.19
C LEU A 383 -8.27 7.86 6.40
N GLU A 384 -7.18 7.11 6.18
CA GLU A 384 -6.39 6.51 7.26
C GLU A 384 -5.66 7.57 8.10
N ILE A 385 -5.19 8.67 7.48
CA ILE A 385 -4.61 9.80 8.21
C ILE A 385 -5.67 10.46 9.12
N ILE A 386 -6.88 10.72 8.60
CA ILE A 386 -7.98 11.26 9.43
C ILE A 386 -8.27 10.30 10.58
N LYS A 387 -8.35 9.00 10.31
CA LYS A 387 -8.61 7.98 11.32
C LYS A 387 -7.52 7.93 12.41
N ASP A 388 -6.25 8.03 12.03
CA ASP A 388 -5.13 8.08 12.98
C ASP A 388 -5.26 9.30 13.93
N ARG A 389 -5.73 10.45 13.42
CA ARG A 389 -5.99 11.65 14.25
C ARG A 389 -7.15 11.46 15.23
N LEU A 390 -8.15 10.65 14.90
CA LEU A 390 -9.29 10.34 15.78
C LEU A 390 -8.92 9.41 16.94
N SER A 391 -7.83 8.67 16.82
CA SER A 391 -7.37 7.75 17.88
C SER A 391 -5.86 7.84 18.05
N PRO A 392 -5.33 8.94 18.63
CA PRO A 392 -3.88 9.17 18.71
C PRO A 392 -3.10 8.04 19.39
N HIS A 393 -3.71 7.40 20.39
CA HIS A 393 -3.16 6.26 21.13
C HIS A 393 -3.07 4.95 20.31
N ARG A 394 -3.78 4.87 19.19
CA ARG A 394 -3.70 3.78 18.20
C ARG A 394 -3.13 4.24 16.86
N SER A 395 -2.66 5.48 16.76
CA SER A 395 -2.13 6.02 15.51
C SER A 395 -0.88 5.28 15.07
N ARG A 396 -0.69 5.18 13.75
CA ARG A 396 0.51 4.56 13.19
C ARG A 396 1.69 5.50 13.39
N SER A 397 2.81 4.96 13.83
CA SER A 397 4.05 5.72 13.88
C SER A 397 4.53 6.11 12.48
N ARG A 398 5.33 7.17 12.39
CA ARG A 398 6.00 7.56 11.15
C ARG A 398 6.83 6.43 10.54
N PHE A 399 7.34 5.51 11.36
CA PHE A 399 8.05 4.32 10.88
C PHE A 399 7.14 3.40 10.06
N LEU A 400 5.92 3.13 10.53
CA LEU A 400 4.94 2.28 9.84
C LEU A 400 4.48 2.88 8.51
N TRP A 401 4.38 4.20 8.43
CA TRP A 401 4.08 4.91 7.18
C TRP A 401 5.25 4.89 6.18
N ASN A 402 6.49 4.69 6.63
CA ASN A 402 7.67 4.84 5.77
C ASN A 402 8.45 3.54 5.53
N THR A 403 7.90 2.39 5.93
CA THR A 403 8.53 1.07 5.81
C THR A 403 7.54 0.09 5.18
N LEU A 404 8.03 -0.84 4.35
CA LEU A 404 7.21 -1.93 3.80
C LEU A 404 6.49 -2.69 4.93
N PRO A 405 5.19 -3.02 4.78
CA PRO A 405 4.37 -2.87 3.58
C PRO A 405 3.66 -1.51 3.43
N GLY A 406 3.87 -0.57 4.34
CA GLY A 406 3.23 0.74 4.38
C GLY A 406 1.98 0.79 5.27
N GLY A 407 1.56 2.01 5.63
CA GLY A 407 0.50 2.26 6.62
C GLY A 407 -0.87 1.72 6.22
N LEU A 408 -1.18 1.62 4.92
CA LEU A 408 -2.46 1.06 4.45
C LEU A 408 -2.62 -0.43 4.78
N LEU A 409 -1.51 -1.16 4.96
CA LEU A 409 -1.47 -2.60 5.15
C LEU A 409 -1.04 -3.00 6.57
N VAL A 410 -0.79 -2.02 7.44
CA VAL A 410 -0.52 -2.22 8.88
C VAL A 410 -1.76 -1.74 9.63
N LEU A 411 -2.53 -2.67 10.17
CA LEU A 411 -3.80 -2.37 10.85
C LEU A 411 -3.57 -2.03 12.33
N PRO A 412 -3.86 -0.79 12.78
CA PRO A 412 -3.76 -0.41 14.19
C PRO A 412 -4.77 -1.14 15.07
N GLU A 413 -5.83 -1.71 14.47
CA GLU A 413 -6.77 -2.62 15.16
C GLU A 413 -6.11 -3.89 15.66
N PHE A 414 -5.07 -4.37 14.95
CA PHE A 414 -4.34 -5.57 15.34
C PHE A 414 -3.30 -5.28 16.41
N SER A 415 -2.41 -4.31 16.17
CA SER A 415 -1.41 -3.86 17.13
C SER A 415 -0.77 -2.54 16.69
N THR A 416 -0.20 -1.81 17.63
CA THR A 416 0.71 -0.68 17.37
C THR A 416 2.17 -1.04 17.62
N HIS A 417 2.45 -2.23 18.16
CA HIS A 417 3.80 -2.70 18.44
C HIS A 417 4.42 -3.38 17.23
N LEU A 418 5.63 -2.94 16.86
CA LEU A 418 6.32 -3.40 15.66
C LEU A 418 6.63 -4.90 15.69
N GLY A 419 6.94 -5.44 16.88
CA GLY A 419 7.24 -6.85 17.09
C GLY A 419 6.06 -7.81 16.90
N ASP A 420 4.83 -7.31 16.73
CA ASP A 420 3.67 -8.17 16.47
C ASP A 420 3.45 -8.42 14.98
N PHE A 421 4.13 -7.68 14.10
CA PHE A 421 3.98 -7.81 12.66
C PHE A 421 5.11 -8.65 12.07
N PRO A 422 4.81 -9.54 11.09
CA PRO A 422 5.81 -10.47 10.59
C PRO A 422 6.95 -9.81 9.80
N PHE A 423 6.74 -8.60 9.31
CA PHE A 423 7.67 -7.89 8.43
C PHE A 423 8.81 -7.20 9.18
N TYR A 424 8.63 -6.92 10.47
CA TYR A 424 9.54 -6.04 11.24
C TYR A 424 10.49 -6.81 12.17
N TYR A 425 10.37 -8.14 12.29
CA TYR A 425 11.21 -8.95 13.17
C TYR A 425 12.71 -8.70 12.96
N LEU A 426 13.17 -8.80 11.71
CA LEU A 426 14.60 -8.65 11.37
C LEU A 426 15.14 -7.26 11.70
N GLN A 427 14.38 -6.21 11.34
CA GLN A 427 14.80 -4.82 11.56
C GLN A 427 14.87 -4.45 13.05
N HIS A 428 14.07 -5.10 13.89
CA HIS A 428 14.04 -4.89 15.33
C HIS A 428 14.88 -5.89 16.14
N GLY A 429 15.56 -6.82 15.49
CA GLY A 429 16.30 -7.89 16.17
C GLY A 429 15.39 -8.78 17.03
N SER A 430 14.09 -8.85 16.72
CA SER A 430 13.12 -9.71 17.38
C SER A 430 12.90 -10.98 16.55
N SER A 431 12.22 -11.97 17.13
CA SER A 431 11.94 -13.25 16.46
C SER A 431 10.52 -13.70 16.77
N PRO A 432 9.84 -14.41 15.86
CA PRO A 432 8.53 -14.96 16.12
C PRO A 432 8.57 -15.97 17.27
N SER A 433 7.43 -16.14 17.92
CA SER A 433 7.19 -17.11 18.98
C SER A 433 7.75 -18.50 18.65
N LYS A 434 8.23 -19.19 19.70
CA LYS A 434 8.76 -20.56 19.59
C LYS A 434 7.67 -21.62 19.44
N LYS A 435 6.39 -21.25 19.47
CA LYS A 435 5.26 -22.17 19.36
C LYS A 435 4.25 -21.73 18.31
N PHE A 436 3.42 -22.67 17.87
CA PHE A 436 2.33 -22.44 16.93
C PHE A 436 0.98 -22.97 17.45
N THR A 437 -0.11 -22.46 16.87
CA THR A 437 -1.47 -22.96 17.07
C THR A 437 -1.90 -23.67 15.80
N ALA A 438 -2.34 -24.93 15.92
CA ALA A 438 -2.91 -25.64 14.78
C ALA A 438 -4.40 -25.38 14.68
N LEU A 439 -4.90 -25.12 13.48
CA LEU A 439 -6.31 -25.04 13.15
C LEU A 439 -6.64 -26.15 12.16
N ILE A 440 -7.41 -27.14 12.62
CA ILE A 440 -7.88 -28.27 11.82
C ILE A 440 -9.34 -28.03 11.49
N ARG A 441 -9.66 -27.89 10.21
CA ARG A 441 -11.03 -27.76 9.74
C ARG A 441 -11.65 -29.13 9.47
N VAL A 442 -12.84 -29.35 9.99
CA VAL A 442 -13.60 -30.61 9.85
C VAL A 442 -14.95 -30.33 9.21
N VAL A 443 -15.25 -31.01 8.10
CA VAL A 443 -16.49 -30.87 7.30
C VAL A 443 -17.23 -32.20 7.10
N SER A 444 -16.73 -33.31 7.65
CA SER A 444 -17.33 -34.65 7.55
C SER A 444 -18.85 -34.68 7.80
N GLN A 445 -19.59 -35.13 6.77
CA GLN A 445 -21.06 -35.27 6.83
C GLN A 445 -21.53 -36.35 7.82
N ALA A 446 -20.66 -37.30 8.17
CA ALA A 446 -21.02 -38.41 9.05
C ALA A 446 -21.19 -37.96 10.52
N GLY A 447 -20.67 -36.78 10.91
CA GLY A 447 -20.65 -36.33 12.30
C GLY A 447 -19.75 -37.19 13.21
N SER A 448 -18.88 -38.00 12.63
CA SER A 448 -17.92 -38.87 13.32
C SER A 448 -16.48 -38.50 12.94
N LEU A 449 -15.55 -38.74 13.87
CA LEU A 449 -14.12 -38.54 13.63
C LEU A 449 -13.58 -39.68 12.78
N SER A 450 -13.00 -39.35 11.63
CA SER A 450 -12.29 -40.33 10.81
C SER A 450 -10.95 -40.70 11.44
N GLN A 451 -10.45 -41.89 11.11
CA GLN A 451 -9.10 -42.33 11.53
C GLN A 451 -8.01 -41.36 11.07
N SER A 452 -8.20 -40.70 9.92
CA SER A 452 -7.28 -39.68 9.41
C SER A 452 -7.19 -38.46 10.33
N ILE A 453 -8.34 -37.95 10.81
CA ILE A 453 -8.38 -36.82 11.76
C ILE A 453 -7.68 -37.19 13.07
N LEU A 454 -7.96 -38.38 13.60
CA LEU A 454 -7.34 -38.84 14.86
C LEU A 454 -5.82 -38.92 14.74
N ARG A 455 -5.31 -39.51 13.66
CA ARG A 455 -3.87 -39.57 13.38
C ARG A 455 -3.24 -38.20 13.19
N LEU A 456 -3.94 -37.29 12.50
CA LEU A 456 -3.47 -35.92 12.29
C LEU A 456 -3.37 -35.16 13.63
N ILE A 457 -4.40 -35.23 14.48
CA ILE A 457 -4.40 -34.61 15.81
C ILE A 457 -3.23 -35.16 16.65
N GLN A 458 -3.01 -36.48 16.64
CA GLN A 458 -1.89 -37.09 17.35
C GLN A 458 -0.53 -36.62 16.80
N ALA A 459 -0.37 -36.57 15.48
CA ALA A 459 0.88 -36.12 14.85
C ALA A 459 1.22 -34.66 15.19
N VAL A 460 0.22 -33.77 15.15
CA VAL A 460 0.38 -32.36 15.52
C VAL A 460 0.62 -32.20 17.01
N SER A 461 -0.13 -32.94 17.85
CA SER A 461 0.06 -32.93 19.30
C SER A 461 1.45 -33.39 19.71
N GLY A 462 2.03 -34.35 18.98
CA GLY A 462 3.40 -34.83 19.24
C GLY A 462 4.49 -33.79 18.97
N SER A 463 4.18 -32.67 18.31
CA SER A 463 5.17 -31.62 18.03
C SER A 463 5.57 -30.89 19.31
N GLN A 464 6.88 -30.76 19.53
CA GLN A 464 7.43 -29.97 20.64
C GLN A 464 7.10 -28.47 20.55
N TYR A 465 6.71 -28.00 19.36
CA TYR A 465 6.40 -26.60 19.10
C TYR A 465 4.89 -26.31 19.11
N CYS A 466 4.02 -27.32 19.23
CA CYS A 466 2.59 -27.08 19.28
C CYS A 466 2.22 -26.48 20.64
N ALA A 467 1.50 -25.35 20.63
CA ALA A 467 0.94 -24.75 21.85
C ALA A 467 -0.48 -25.27 22.13
N GLN A 468 -1.29 -25.41 21.09
CA GLN A 468 -2.68 -25.87 21.16
C GLN A 468 -3.16 -26.37 19.79
N ILE A 469 -4.24 -27.14 19.81
CA ILE A 469 -4.97 -27.57 18.63
C ILE A 469 -6.39 -27.02 18.70
N LEU A 470 -6.78 -26.29 17.67
CA LEU A 470 -8.12 -25.77 17.45
C LEU A 470 -8.81 -26.59 16.37
N VAL A 471 -9.93 -27.21 16.71
CA VAL A 471 -10.77 -27.90 15.74
C VAL A 471 -11.92 -26.99 15.36
N LEU A 472 -11.92 -26.52 14.12
CA LEU A 472 -13.03 -25.79 13.53
C LEU A 472 -14.05 -26.79 13.00
N TRP A 473 -15.10 -27.00 13.78
CA TRP A 473 -16.18 -27.93 13.48
C TRP A 473 -17.19 -27.28 12.54
N SER A 474 -17.12 -27.61 11.25
CA SER A 474 -17.98 -27.07 10.20
C SER A 474 -19.06 -28.07 9.74
N CYS A 475 -19.36 -29.09 10.54
CA CYS A 475 -20.41 -30.07 10.23
C CYS A 475 -21.78 -29.60 10.71
N GLU A 476 -22.84 -30.13 10.10
CA GLU A 476 -24.23 -29.87 10.53
C GLU A 476 -24.56 -30.52 11.87
N LYS A 477 -24.06 -31.74 12.08
CA LYS A 477 -24.23 -32.47 13.34
C LYS A 477 -23.30 -31.87 14.42
N PRO A 478 -23.69 -31.91 15.70
CA PRO A 478 -22.85 -31.44 16.79
C PRO A 478 -21.54 -32.24 16.88
N PRO A 479 -20.46 -31.64 17.43
CA PRO A 479 -19.20 -32.34 17.63
C PRO A 479 -19.37 -33.54 18.57
N PRO A 480 -18.62 -34.64 18.37
CA PRO A 480 -18.63 -35.79 19.24
C PRO A 480 -18.36 -35.43 20.71
N PRO A 481 -18.90 -36.20 21.67
CA PRO A 481 -18.63 -35.99 23.09
C PRO A 481 -17.14 -36.16 23.39
N ARG A 482 -16.66 -35.49 24.44
CA ARG A 482 -15.23 -35.39 24.80
C ARG A 482 -14.49 -36.73 24.80
N GLY A 483 -15.13 -37.82 25.25
CA GLY A 483 -14.51 -39.15 25.30
C GLY A 483 -14.18 -39.79 23.94
N LYS A 484 -14.70 -39.27 22.82
CA LYS A 484 -14.35 -39.75 21.47
C LYS A 484 -13.13 -39.06 20.86
N TRP A 485 -12.64 -37.99 21.48
CA TRP A 485 -11.46 -37.26 21.02
C TRP A 485 -10.18 -37.91 21.57
N PRO A 486 -9.07 -37.87 20.82
CA PRO A 486 -7.82 -38.48 21.25
C PRO A 486 -7.24 -37.71 22.44
N GLN A 487 -6.56 -38.43 23.34
CA GLN A 487 -5.72 -37.78 24.36
C GLN A 487 -4.57 -37.05 23.66
N THR A 488 -4.37 -35.80 24.06
CA THR A 488 -3.40 -34.89 23.45
C THR A 488 -2.49 -34.33 24.55
N THR A 489 -1.23 -34.09 24.20
CA THR A 489 -0.22 -33.47 25.08
C THR A 489 -0.40 -31.95 25.18
N VAL A 490 -1.22 -31.37 24.31
CA VAL A 490 -1.53 -29.93 24.24
C VAL A 490 -3.04 -29.73 24.32
N PRO A 491 -3.53 -28.55 24.74
CA PRO A 491 -4.96 -28.27 24.78
C PRO A 491 -5.62 -28.47 23.41
N LEU A 492 -6.74 -29.20 23.41
CA LEU A 492 -7.61 -29.40 22.25
C LEU A 492 -8.92 -28.65 22.46
N THR A 493 -9.13 -27.58 21.68
CA THR A 493 -10.31 -26.73 21.74
C THR A 493 -11.17 -26.94 20.50
N ILE A 494 -12.48 -27.09 20.68
CA ILE A 494 -13.43 -27.27 19.58
C ILE A 494 -14.27 -26.00 19.46
N ILE A 495 -14.26 -25.38 18.28
CA ILE A 495 -15.08 -24.21 17.96
C ILE A 495 -16.06 -24.57 16.85
N GLN A 496 -17.32 -24.21 17.04
CA GLN A 496 -18.34 -24.35 16.01
C GLN A 496 -18.12 -23.29 14.91
N GLY A 497 -17.91 -23.75 13.68
CA GLY A 497 -17.80 -22.91 12.49
C GLY A 497 -19.17 -22.52 11.92
N ARG A 498 -19.19 -21.53 11.03
CA ARG A 498 -20.38 -21.05 10.31
C ARG A 498 -20.60 -21.80 8.99
N ARG A 499 -19.92 -22.93 8.82
CA ARG A 499 -19.98 -23.84 7.65
C ARG A 499 -19.49 -23.21 6.34
N LYS A 500 -18.77 -22.08 6.39
CA LYS A 500 -18.18 -21.43 5.23
C LYS A 500 -16.71 -21.81 5.07
N LEU A 501 -16.14 -21.64 3.87
CA LEU A 501 -14.72 -21.94 3.66
C LEU A 501 -13.82 -20.92 4.34
N SER A 502 -14.21 -19.65 4.24
CA SER A 502 -13.46 -18.51 4.76
C SER A 502 -13.37 -18.49 6.29
N ASP A 503 -14.24 -19.21 7.00
CA ASP A 503 -14.30 -19.26 8.47
C ASP A 503 -12.94 -19.53 9.13
N ARG A 504 -12.11 -20.38 8.49
CA ARG A 504 -10.78 -20.76 8.99
C ARG A 504 -9.82 -19.57 9.15
N PHE A 505 -10.10 -18.45 8.49
CA PHE A 505 -9.26 -17.26 8.48
C PHE A 505 -9.78 -16.14 9.39
N PHE A 506 -10.83 -16.37 10.18
CA PHE A 506 -11.26 -15.40 11.17
C PHE A 506 -10.25 -15.29 12.34
N PRO A 507 -10.11 -14.10 12.96
CA PRO A 507 -9.20 -13.89 14.07
C PRO A 507 -9.77 -14.45 15.38
N TYR A 508 -9.83 -15.78 15.49
CA TYR A 508 -10.26 -16.45 16.71
C TYR A 508 -9.35 -16.09 17.89
N THR A 509 -9.94 -15.65 19.00
CA THR A 509 -9.20 -15.27 20.23
C THR A 509 -8.37 -16.40 20.82
N ALA A 510 -8.69 -17.65 20.49
CA ALA A 510 -7.90 -18.82 20.83
C ALA A 510 -6.51 -18.81 20.16
N ILE A 511 -6.34 -18.20 18.97
CA ILE A 511 -5.06 -18.16 18.25
C ILE A 511 -4.16 -17.08 18.84
N GLN A 512 -3.37 -17.45 19.84
CA GLN A 512 -2.47 -16.54 20.58
C GLN A 512 -1.03 -16.53 20.04
N THR A 513 -0.64 -17.53 19.26
CA THR A 513 0.71 -17.66 18.71
C THR A 513 0.86 -16.90 17.39
N ASP A 514 2.05 -16.36 17.13
CA ASP A 514 2.37 -15.69 15.87
C ASP A 514 2.14 -16.58 14.65
N ALA A 515 2.47 -17.86 14.76
CA ALA A 515 2.27 -18.86 13.72
C ALA A 515 0.92 -19.56 13.86
N ALA A 516 0.19 -19.65 12.74
CA ALA A 516 -0.97 -20.52 12.59
C ALA A 516 -0.65 -21.65 11.60
N LEU A 517 -0.87 -22.90 12.01
CA LEU A 517 -0.81 -24.06 11.13
C LEU A 517 -2.23 -24.41 10.68
N SER A 518 -2.55 -24.12 9.44
CA SER A 518 -3.85 -24.42 8.85
C SER A 518 -3.85 -25.81 8.21
N LEU A 519 -4.82 -26.63 8.59
CA LEU A 519 -4.94 -28.04 8.19
C LEU A 519 -6.37 -28.42 7.81
N ASP A 520 -6.51 -29.30 6.82
CA ASP A 520 -7.77 -29.98 6.50
C ASP A 520 -7.85 -31.38 7.13
N GLU A 521 -9.06 -31.88 7.37
CA GLU A 521 -9.30 -33.19 8.00
C GLU A 521 -8.69 -34.40 7.28
N HIS A 522 -8.36 -34.29 5.99
CA HIS A 522 -7.75 -35.36 5.19
C HIS A 522 -6.24 -35.20 5.06
N THR A 523 -5.66 -34.19 5.69
CA THR A 523 -4.22 -33.93 5.68
C THR A 523 -3.50 -35.03 6.43
N SER A 524 -2.40 -35.53 5.86
CA SER A 524 -1.63 -36.62 6.46
C SER A 524 -0.18 -36.19 6.59
N LEU A 525 0.19 -35.74 7.79
CA LEU A 525 1.53 -35.26 8.12
C LEU A 525 2.06 -36.00 9.35
N SER A 526 3.36 -36.26 9.37
CA SER A 526 4.09 -36.72 10.54
C SER A 526 4.53 -35.56 11.41
N THR A 527 4.77 -35.83 12.70
CA THR A 527 5.31 -34.85 13.65
C THR A 527 6.61 -34.21 13.14
N SER A 528 7.51 -34.98 12.53
CA SER A 528 8.76 -34.45 11.96
C SER A 528 8.55 -33.47 10.80
N GLU A 529 7.51 -33.68 9.99
CA GLU A 529 7.18 -32.76 8.89
C GLU A 529 6.58 -31.46 9.42
N VAL A 530 5.73 -31.55 10.46
CA VAL A 530 5.18 -30.38 11.15
C VAL A 530 6.31 -29.56 11.80
N ASP A 531 7.22 -30.21 12.52
CA ASP A 531 8.36 -29.55 13.16
C ASP A 531 9.28 -28.88 12.14
N PHE A 532 9.62 -29.57 11.05
CA PHE A 532 10.46 -29.02 9.99
C PHE A 532 9.80 -27.79 9.32
N ALA A 533 8.53 -27.91 8.94
CA ALA A 533 7.81 -26.81 8.31
C ALA A 533 7.70 -25.58 9.23
N PHE A 534 7.52 -25.79 10.54
CA PHE A 534 7.52 -24.70 11.52
C PHE A 534 8.89 -24.02 11.64
N VAL A 535 9.98 -24.78 11.70
CA VAL A 535 11.34 -24.22 11.75
C VAL A 535 11.65 -23.41 10.48
N VAL A 536 11.24 -23.90 9.32
CA VAL A 536 11.33 -23.14 8.06
C VAL A 536 10.52 -21.86 8.15
N TRP A 537 9.27 -21.92 8.59
CA TRP A 537 8.41 -20.73 8.74
C TRP A 537 9.01 -19.69 9.70
N ARG A 538 9.63 -20.10 10.82
CA ARG A 538 10.29 -19.15 11.74
C ARG A 538 11.43 -18.36 11.10
N SER A 539 12.02 -18.88 10.02
CA SER A 539 13.06 -18.19 9.25
C SER A 539 12.49 -17.22 8.20
N PHE A 540 11.21 -17.36 7.87
CA PHE A 540 10.48 -16.56 6.87
C PHE A 540 9.05 -16.23 7.36
N PRO A 541 8.90 -15.58 8.53
CA PRO A 541 7.61 -15.42 9.21
C PRO A 541 6.56 -14.65 8.40
N GLU A 542 6.99 -13.81 7.46
CA GLU A 542 6.16 -13.06 6.54
C GLU A 542 5.58 -13.90 5.41
N ARG A 543 6.11 -15.09 5.13
CA ARG A 543 5.73 -15.91 3.97
C ARG A 543 4.83 -17.07 4.38
N ILE A 544 4.02 -17.55 3.43
CA ILE A 544 3.30 -18.82 3.59
C ILE A 544 4.29 -19.96 3.31
N VAL A 545 4.36 -20.92 4.22
CA VAL A 545 5.21 -22.12 4.12
C VAL A 545 4.34 -23.37 4.17
N GLY A 546 4.40 -24.24 3.18
CA GLY A 546 3.56 -25.45 3.19
C GLY A 546 3.88 -26.48 2.13
N PHE A 547 3.04 -27.51 2.04
CA PHE A 547 3.36 -28.74 1.29
C PHE A 547 2.77 -28.76 -0.13
N PRO A 548 1.45 -28.63 -0.31
CA PRO A 548 0.85 -28.70 -1.63
C PRO A 548 0.97 -27.34 -2.33
N THR A 549 1.43 -27.32 -3.57
CA THR A 549 1.74 -26.10 -4.31
C THR A 549 1.03 -26.05 -5.66
N LEU A 550 0.69 -24.84 -6.10
CA LEU A 550 0.25 -24.53 -7.46
C LEU A 550 1.12 -23.41 -8.04
N SER A 551 1.13 -23.28 -9.36
CA SER A 551 1.73 -22.15 -10.08
C SER A 551 0.68 -21.43 -10.92
N HIS A 552 0.71 -20.10 -10.94
CA HIS A 552 -0.11 -19.30 -11.85
C HIS A 552 0.61 -19.09 -13.19
N PHE A 553 -0.15 -18.93 -14.27
CA PHE A 553 0.38 -18.63 -15.60
C PHE A 553 -0.60 -17.71 -16.36
N TRP A 554 -0.07 -16.94 -17.30
CA TRP A 554 -0.89 -16.18 -18.24
C TRP A 554 -1.20 -17.05 -19.46
N ASP A 555 -2.47 -17.21 -19.80
CA ASP A 555 -2.91 -17.85 -21.04
C ASP A 555 -3.09 -16.77 -22.11
N PRO A 556 -2.17 -16.64 -23.09
CA PRO A 556 -2.27 -15.62 -24.13
C PRO A 556 -3.40 -15.89 -25.13
N GLU A 557 -3.83 -17.15 -25.31
CA GLU A 557 -4.91 -17.50 -26.23
C GLU A 557 -6.27 -17.08 -25.66
N GLN A 558 -6.43 -17.22 -24.35
CA GLN A 558 -7.67 -16.88 -23.65
C GLN A 558 -7.66 -15.47 -23.03
N GLY A 559 -6.51 -14.79 -23.04
CA GLY A 559 -6.35 -13.46 -22.44
C GLY A 559 -6.67 -13.43 -20.96
N ARG A 560 -6.37 -14.50 -20.21
CA ARG A 560 -6.72 -14.63 -18.79
C ARG A 560 -5.68 -15.38 -17.97
N TRP A 561 -5.69 -15.17 -16.67
CA TRP A 561 -4.82 -15.90 -15.74
C TRP A 561 -5.36 -17.27 -15.43
N GLY A 562 -4.46 -18.25 -15.35
CA GLY A 562 -4.75 -19.58 -14.87
C GLY A 562 -3.77 -20.12 -13.86
N TYR A 563 -4.05 -21.33 -13.38
CA TYR A 563 -3.16 -22.05 -12.48
C TYR A 563 -3.00 -23.52 -12.85
N THR A 564 -1.86 -24.10 -12.53
CA THR A 564 -1.51 -25.47 -12.82
C THR A 564 -0.92 -26.16 -11.59
N SER A 565 -1.25 -27.45 -11.45
CA SER A 565 -0.61 -28.38 -10.52
C SER A 565 0.37 -29.32 -11.24
N GLN A 566 0.51 -29.18 -12.56
CA GLN A 566 1.49 -29.94 -13.33
C GLN A 566 2.90 -29.64 -12.80
N TRP A 567 3.81 -30.62 -12.96
CA TRP A 567 5.19 -30.63 -12.46
C TRP A 567 6.05 -29.52 -13.08
N THR A 568 5.68 -28.28 -12.86
CA THR A 568 6.51 -27.12 -13.07
C THR A 568 7.45 -27.03 -11.88
N ASN A 569 8.71 -26.65 -12.12
CA ASN A 569 9.64 -26.35 -11.04
C ASN A 569 9.29 -25.02 -10.34
N GLU A 570 8.22 -24.36 -10.77
CA GLU A 570 7.74 -23.09 -10.27
C GLU A 570 6.52 -23.25 -9.36
N LEU A 571 6.41 -22.38 -8.38
CA LEU A 571 5.28 -22.24 -7.49
C LEU A 571 4.99 -20.76 -7.25
N SER A 572 3.72 -20.45 -7.05
CA SER A 572 3.29 -19.12 -6.63
C SER A 572 2.18 -19.17 -5.58
N ILE A 573 1.67 -20.36 -5.29
CA ILE A 573 0.59 -20.61 -4.34
C ILE A 573 0.95 -21.84 -3.50
N VAL A 574 0.81 -21.73 -2.18
CA VAL A 574 0.80 -22.87 -1.24
C VAL A 574 -0.62 -23.06 -0.72
N LEU A 575 -1.16 -24.28 -0.83
CA LEU A 575 -2.53 -24.57 -0.38
C LEU A 575 -2.62 -24.48 1.14
N THR A 576 -3.59 -23.72 1.63
CA THR A 576 -3.85 -23.52 3.08
C THR A 576 -4.42 -24.76 3.77
N THR A 577 -4.59 -25.86 3.02
CA THR A 577 -4.94 -27.18 3.54
C THR A 577 -3.81 -27.82 4.34
N ALA A 578 -2.57 -27.38 4.14
CA ALA A 578 -1.41 -27.76 4.94
C ALA A 578 -0.32 -26.68 4.85
N ALA A 579 -0.49 -25.59 5.61
CA ALA A 579 0.42 -24.45 5.56
C ALA A 579 0.55 -23.71 6.89
N PHE A 580 1.76 -23.21 7.15
CA PHE A 580 2.08 -22.22 8.16
C PHE A 580 2.03 -20.81 7.56
N TYR A 581 1.48 -19.87 8.32
CA TYR A 581 1.52 -18.45 8.02
C TYR A 581 1.32 -17.63 9.31
N HIS A 582 1.57 -16.33 9.24
CA HIS A 582 1.43 -15.45 10.40
C HIS A 582 -0.05 -15.14 10.71
N ARG A 583 -0.44 -15.15 11.99
CA ARG A 583 -1.82 -14.86 12.45
C ARG A 583 -2.34 -13.50 12.00
N TYR A 584 -1.44 -12.54 11.79
CA TYR A 584 -1.78 -11.19 11.30
C TYR A 584 -2.60 -11.22 10.00
N TYR A 585 -2.38 -12.23 9.15
CA TYR A 585 -3.14 -12.38 7.91
C TYR A 585 -4.62 -12.68 8.14
N HIS A 586 -5.03 -13.18 9.32
CA HIS A 586 -6.45 -13.30 9.68
C HIS A 586 -7.12 -11.92 9.83
N SER A 587 -6.41 -10.95 10.43
CA SER A 587 -6.88 -9.57 10.57
C SER A 587 -7.00 -8.90 9.21
N LEU A 588 -5.98 -9.01 8.35
CA LEU A 588 -6.06 -8.48 6.99
C LEU A 588 -7.19 -9.15 6.18
N PHE A 589 -7.33 -10.46 6.28
CA PHE A 589 -8.39 -11.19 5.59
C PHE A 589 -9.79 -10.72 6.02
N THR A 590 -9.96 -10.39 7.29
CA THR A 590 -11.28 -10.04 7.85
C THR A 590 -11.60 -8.55 7.75
N GLU A 591 -10.61 -7.69 8.02
CA GLU A 591 -10.81 -6.25 8.24
C GLU A 591 -10.30 -5.38 7.09
N TYR A 592 -9.37 -5.87 6.27
CA TYR A 592 -8.85 -5.15 5.11
C TYR A 592 -9.58 -5.57 3.83
N LEU A 593 -9.77 -6.88 3.61
CA LEU A 593 -10.51 -7.34 2.43
C LEU A 593 -12.01 -6.96 2.53
N PRO A 594 -12.61 -6.45 1.44
CA PRO A 594 -14.03 -6.14 1.42
C PRO A 594 -14.85 -7.43 1.57
N ALA A 595 -16.02 -7.30 2.20
CA ALA A 595 -16.92 -8.42 2.43
C ALA A 595 -17.27 -9.18 1.14
N GLY A 596 -17.46 -8.46 0.02
CA GLY A 596 -17.78 -9.07 -1.28
C GLY A 596 -16.74 -10.08 -1.79
N LEU A 597 -15.44 -9.89 -1.52
CA LEU A 597 -14.43 -10.88 -1.90
C LEU A 597 -14.49 -12.15 -1.05
N ARG A 598 -14.82 -12.00 0.24
CA ARG A 598 -15.04 -13.15 1.13
C ARG A 598 -16.30 -13.91 0.74
N GLU A 599 -17.37 -13.19 0.42
CA GLU A 599 -18.64 -13.75 -0.07
C GLU A 599 -18.49 -14.45 -1.42
N LEU A 600 -17.62 -13.93 -2.32
CA LEU A 600 -17.28 -14.60 -3.58
C LEU A 600 -16.71 -16.00 -3.32
N VAL A 601 -15.68 -16.10 -2.47
CA VAL A 601 -15.04 -17.38 -2.13
C VAL A 601 -16.01 -18.34 -1.46
N ASP A 602 -16.86 -17.83 -0.55
CA ASP A 602 -17.85 -18.65 0.15
C ASP A 602 -18.97 -19.15 -0.77
N SER A 603 -19.43 -18.32 -1.71
CA SER A 603 -20.47 -18.70 -2.69
C SER A 603 -19.97 -19.69 -3.73
N LEU A 604 -18.71 -19.56 -4.16
CA LEU A 604 -18.06 -20.53 -5.05
C LEU A 604 -17.69 -21.83 -4.35
N ALA A 605 -17.64 -21.84 -3.01
CA ALA A 605 -17.08 -22.93 -2.22
C ALA A 605 -15.71 -23.40 -2.77
N ALA A 606 -14.85 -22.44 -3.14
CA ALA A 606 -13.46 -22.65 -3.53
C ALA A 606 -12.64 -21.35 -3.43
N CYS A 607 -11.32 -21.46 -3.60
CA CYS A 607 -10.36 -20.35 -3.81
C CYS A 607 -9.97 -19.55 -2.58
N GLU A 608 -10.31 -20.01 -1.38
CA GLU A 608 -9.91 -19.38 -0.13
C GLU A 608 -8.38 -19.42 0.07
N ASP A 609 -7.77 -20.50 -0.41
CA ASP A 609 -6.32 -20.68 -0.53
C ASP A 609 -5.69 -19.66 -1.49
N ILE A 610 -6.27 -19.48 -2.67
CA ILE A 610 -5.83 -18.50 -3.67
C ILE A 610 -5.95 -17.08 -3.10
N LEU A 611 -7.10 -16.73 -2.51
CA LEU A 611 -7.32 -15.41 -1.91
C LEU A 611 -6.30 -15.12 -0.81
N MET A 612 -6.00 -16.09 0.06
CA MET A 612 -4.98 -15.93 1.09
C MET A 612 -3.58 -15.72 0.49
N ASN A 613 -3.20 -16.49 -0.54
CA ASN A 613 -1.89 -16.31 -1.20
C ASN A 613 -1.80 -14.96 -1.94
N VAL A 614 -2.86 -14.54 -2.62
CA VAL A 614 -2.94 -13.24 -3.28
C VAL A 614 -2.82 -12.12 -2.26
N LEU A 615 -3.52 -12.21 -1.12
CA LEU A 615 -3.41 -11.24 -0.02
C LEU A 615 -1.98 -11.16 0.52
N VAL A 616 -1.37 -12.28 0.87
CA VAL A 616 -0.01 -12.30 1.44
C VAL A 616 1.02 -11.80 0.42
N ALA A 617 0.90 -12.20 -0.85
CA ALA A 617 1.80 -11.74 -1.92
C ALA A 617 1.61 -10.25 -2.23
N ALA A 618 0.38 -9.72 -2.19
CA ALA A 618 0.11 -8.29 -2.35
C ALA A 618 0.75 -7.45 -1.24
N VAL A 619 0.78 -7.99 -0.02
CA VAL A 619 1.36 -7.31 1.17
C VAL A 619 2.89 -7.39 1.16
N THR A 620 3.44 -8.58 1.01
CA THR A 620 4.88 -8.82 1.16
C THR A 620 5.67 -8.59 -0.11
N LYS A 621 5.02 -8.69 -1.27
CA LYS A 621 5.66 -8.79 -2.59
C LYS A 621 6.61 -9.99 -2.71
N LEU A 622 6.41 -11.02 -1.88
CA LEU A 622 7.24 -12.21 -1.84
C LEU A 622 6.43 -13.46 -2.23
N PRO A 623 7.06 -14.44 -2.89
CA PRO A 623 6.41 -15.71 -3.22
C PRO A 623 6.25 -16.60 -1.98
N PRO A 624 5.42 -17.64 -1.95
CA PRO A 624 5.40 -18.61 -0.84
C PRO A 624 6.61 -19.58 -0.90
N ILE A 625 6.75 -20.44 0.11
CA ILE A 625 7.84 -21.45 0.22
C ILE A 625 7.27 -22.86 0.26
N LYS A 626 7.83 -23.74 -0.56
CA LYS A 626 7.50 -25.17 -0.56
C LYS A 626 8.37 -25.95 0.42
N VAL A 627 7.75 -26.84 1.18
CA VAL A 627 8.43 -27.88 1.97
C VAL A 627 8.01 -29.28 1.51
N THR A 628 8.89 -30.27 1.71
CA THR A 628 8.59 -31.64 1.31
C THR A 628 7.68 -32.39 2.26
N GLN A 629 6.79 -33.17 1.65
CA GLN A 629 6.07 -34.26 2.29
C GLN A 629 6.67 -35.60 1.83
N ARG A 630 6.81 -36.57 2.75
CA ARG A 630 7.19 -37.95 2.41
C ARG A 630 6.15 -38.52 1.44
N LYS A 631 6.62 -39.22 0.39
CA LYS A 631 5.73 -39.92 -0.55
C LYS A 631 4.89 -40.93 0.24
N GLN A 632 3.60 -40.68 0.37
CA GLN A 632 2.66 -41.71 0.76
C GLN A 632 2.46 -42.60 -0.45
N HIS A 633 2.72 -43.90 -0.31
CA HIS A 633 2.14 -44.88 -1.21
C HIS A 633 0.64 -44.66 -1.13
N LYS A 634 0.04 -44.12 -2.19
CA LYS A 634 -1.40 -44.18 -2.35
C LYS A 634 -1.71 -45.67 -2.46
N ASP A 635 -2.25 -46.26 -1.40
CA ASP A 635 -2.98 -47.50 -1.55
C ASP A 635 -4.02 -47.27 -2.65
N THR A 636 -3.95 -48.12 -3.65
CA THR A 636 -4.70 -48.08 -4.89
C THR A 636 -6.18 -47.88 -4.57
N VAL A 637 -6.73 -46.71 -4.91
CA VAL A 637 -8.18 -46.52 -4.91
C VAL A 637 -8.76 -47.53 -5.92
N PRO A 638 -9.74 -48.37 -5.55
CA PRO A 638 -10.35 -49.30 -6.47
C PRO A 638 -10.91 -48.55 -7.68
N GLN A 639 -10.61 -49.11 -8.85
CA GLN A 639 -10.87 -48.57 -10.17
C GLN A 639 -12.39 -48.59 -10.48
N GLN A 640 -13.23 -47.82 -9.79
CA GLN A 640 -14.68 -47.90 -10.02
C GLN A 640 -15.48 -46.62 -9.76
N VAL A 641 -15.01 -45.43 -10.18
CA VAL A 641 -15.94 -44.31 -10.52
C VAL A 641 -15.30 -43.41 -11.61
N LYS A 642 -15.33 -43.84 -12.87
CA LYS A 642 -14.84 -43.03 -14.01
C LYS A 642 -15.91 -42.15 -14.69
N GLY A 643 -17.16 -42.14 -14.20
CA GLY A 643 -18.28 -41.47 -14.89
C GLY A 643 -18.64 -40.06 -14.43
N THR A 644 -18.37 -39.67 -13.17
CA THR A 644 -18.97 -38.44 -12.58
C THR A 644 -17.94 -37.46 -11.98
N ALA A 645 -16.71 -37.91 -11.69
CA ALA A 645 -15.65 -37.07 -11.12
C ALA A 645 -15.00 -36.12 -12.15
N GLY A 646 -15.02 -36.45 -13.44
CA GLY A 646 -14.43 -35.62 -14.50
C GLY A 646 -15.18 -34.30 -14.73
N ALA A 647 -16.51 -34.33 -14.71
CA ALA A 647 -17.35 -33.14 -14.88
C ALA A 647 -17.31 -32.22 -13.63
N ALA A 648 -17.35 -32.80 -12.42
CA ALA A 648 -17.24 -32.05 -11.17
C ALA A 648 -15.83 -31.47 -10.94
N GLY A 649 -14.78 -32.20 -11.34
CA GLY A 649 -13.40 -31.72 -11.32
C GLY A 649 -13.15 -30.61 -12.34
N SER A 650 -13.66 -30.75 -13.56
CA SER A 650 -13.60 -29.72 -14.61
C SER A 650 -14.35 -28.44 -14.20
N ARG A 651 -15.56 -28.58 -13.63
CA ARG A 651 -16.35 -27.45 -13.13
C ARG A 651 -15.67 -26.73 -11.95
N ARG A 652 -15.09 -27.48 -10.99
CA ARG A 652 -14.27 -26.89 -9.90
C ARG A 652 -13.03 -26.19 -10.42
N PHE A 653 -12.40 -26.71 -11.45
CA PHE A 653 -11.22 -26.10 -12.07
C PHE A 653 -11.58 -24.75 -12.73
N SER A 654 -12.66 -24.73 -13.52
CA SER A 654 -13.21 -23.50 -14.14
C SER A 654 -13.61 -22.45 -13.10
N GLN A 655 -14.34 -22.83 -12.04
CA GLN A 655 -14.75 -21.91 -10.98
C GLN A 655 -13.56 -21.25 -10.26
N ARG A 656 -12.49 -22.03 -10.03
CA ARG A 656 -11.25 -21.51 -9.44
C ARG A 656 -10.51 -20.56 -10.37
N GLN A 657 -10.53 -20.83 -11.67
CA GLN A 657 -9.96 -19.95 -12.69
C GLN A 657 -10.68 -18.59 -12.72
N ASP A 658 -12.01 -18.62 -12.71
CA ASP A 658 -12.84 -17.41 -12.74
C ASP A 658 -12.64 -16.58 -11.46
N CYS A 659 -12.46 -17.24 -10.31
CA CYS A 659 -12.11 -16.55 -9.07
C CYS A 659 -10.76 -15.83 -9.16
N LEU A 660 -9.70 -16.49 -9.65
CA LEU A 660 -8.38 -15.85 -9.77
C LEU A 660 -8.46 -14.56 -10.59
N ASN A 661 -9.18 -14.57 -11.72
CA ASN A 661 -9.34 -13.38 -12.56
C ASN A 661 -10.14 -12.28 -11.85
N GLN A 662 -11.24 -12.60 -11.15
CA GLN A 662 -11.96 -11.62 -10.34
C GLN A 662 -11.09 -11.02 -9.21
N LEU A 663 -10.20 -11.83 -8.61
CA LEU A 663 -9.25 -11.33 -7.62
C LEU A 663 -8.24 -10.38 -8.27
N VAL A 664 -7.68 -10.74 -9.43
CA VAL A 664 -6.75 -9.89 -10.18
C VAL A 664 -7.40 -8.57 -10.57
N ASP A 665 -8.63 -8.61 -11.06
CA ASP A 665 -9.41 -7.41 -11.39
C ASP A 665 -9.64 -6.54 -10.16
N TRP A 666 -9.95 -7.16 -9.02
CA TRP A 666 -10.11 -6.42 -7.77
C TRP A 666 -8.79 -5.82 -7.29
N PHE A 667 -7.63 -6.47 -7.42
CA PHE A 667 -6.34 -5.85 -7.07
C PHE A 667 -5.87 -4.86 -8.14
N GLY A 668 -6.37 -4.99 -9.37
CA GLY A 668 -6.00 -4.26 -10.58
C GLY A 668 -4.64 -4.68 -11.18
N TYR A 669 -4.01 -5.72 -10.63
CA TYR A 669 -2.77 -6.33 -11.12
C TYR A 669 -2.65 -7.76 -10.59
N MET A 670 -1.78 -8.59 -11.17
CA MET A 670 -1.46 -9.92 -10.63
C MET A 670 -0.51 -9.80 -9.44
N PRO A 671 -0.94 -10.10 -8.19
CA PRO A 671 -0.09 -9.93 -7.01
C PRO A 671 0.78 -11.16 -6.72
N LEU A 672 0.41 -12.34 -7.24
CA LEU A 672 1.19 -13.56 -7.05
C LEU A 672 2.58 -13.41 -7.64
N VAL A 673 3.58 -13.92 -6.92
CA VAL A 673 4.98 -13.94 -7.33
C VAL A 673 5.39 -15.40 -7.49
N SER A 674 6.06 -15.72 -8.59
CA SER A 674 6.58 -17.07 -8.85
C SER A 674 7.93 -17.29 -8.16
N SER A 675 8.22 -18.53 -7.82
CA SER A 675 9.45 -18.96 -7.16
C SER A 675 9.73 -20.42 -7.46
N GLN A 676 10.99 -20.81 -7.37
CA GLN A 676 11.42 -22.22 -7.43
C GLN A 676 11.94 -22.70 -6.05
N MET A 677 11.75 -21.89 -5.01
CA MET A 677 12.28 -22.14 -3.67
C MET A 677 11.57 -23.31 -3.00
N ARG A 678 12.36 -24.35 -2.70
CA ARG A 678 11.95 -25.52 -1.97
C ARG A 678 12.98 -25.86 -0.91
N LEU A 679 12.51 -26.15 0.30
CA LEU A 679 13.35 -26.54 1.42
C LEU A 679 12.98 -27.94 1.89
N ASP A 680 14.02 -28.78 1.99
CA ASP A 680 13.90 -30.20 2.34
C ASP A 680 14.72 -30.46 3.61
N PRO A 681 14.30 -31.38 4.51
CA PRO A 681 15.12 -31.75 5.67
C PRO A 681 16.42 -32.41 5.21
N VAL A 682 17.50 -32.29 5.99
CA VAL A 682 18.85 -32.77 5.63
C VAL A 682 18.87 -34.25 5.18
N LEU A 683 18.01 -35.09 5.76
CA LEU A 683 17.89 -36.51 5.44
C LEU A 683 16.88 -36.81 4.31
N PHE A 684 16.46 -35.81 3.54
CA PHE A 684 15.49 -36.00 2.47
C PHE A 684 16.09 -36.85 1.34
N LYS A 685 15.43 -37.98 1.03
CA LYS A 685 15.92 -39.06 0.15
C LYS A 685 17.17 -39.82 0.64
N ASP A 686 17.59 -39.61 1.89
CA ASP A 686 18.75 -40.32 2.42
C ASP A 686 18.40 -41.80 2.74
N GLN A 687 18.98 -42.71 1.96
CA GLN A 687 18.85 -44.15 2.18
C GLN A 687 19.63 -44.65 3.40
N VAL A 688 20.51 -43.83 4.02
CA VAL A 688 21.34 -44.24 5.16
C VAL A 688 20.48 -44.76 6.32
N SER A 689 19.31 -44.18 6.56
CA SER A 689 18.38 -44.68 7.61
C SER A 689 17.76 -46.05 7.27
N VAL A 690 17.53 -46.35 5.99
CA VAL A 690 17.06 -47.66 5.49
C VAL A 690 18.21 -48.68 5.50
N LEU A 691 19.42 -48.26 5.10
CA LEU A 691 20.63 -49.08 5.09
C LEU A 691 21.10 -49.41 6.52
N ARG A 692 21.03 -48.47 7.47
CA ARG A 692 21.33 -48.71 8.89
C ARG A 692 20.38 -49.72 9.52
N LYS A 693 19.08 -49.65 9.19
CA LYS A 693 18.10 -50.67 9.60
C LYS A 693 18.35 -52.04 8.96
N LYS A 694 18.87 -52.06 7.72
CA LYS A 694 19.21 -53.30 7.00
C LYS A 694 20.51 -53.95 7.50
N TYR A 695 21.43 -53.16 8.05
CA TYR A 695 22.72 -53.64 8.57
C TYR A 695 22.99 -53.13 9.99
N PRO A 696 22.26 -53.63 11.01
CA PRO A 696 22.42 -53.19 12.40
C PRO A 696 23.79 -53.53 13.02
N ARG A 697 24.64 -54.31 12.33
CA ARG A 697 25.99 -54.70 12.77
C ARG A 697 27.12 -53.86 12.19
N LEU A 698 26.82 -52.86 11.35
CA LEU A 698 27.84 -52.03 10.69
C LEU A 698 28.40 -50.91 11.60
N GLU A 699 27.85 -50.74 12.81
CA GLU A 699 28.30 -49.78 13.83
C GLU A 699 28.99 -50.49 15.03
N ARG A 700 29.63 -51.64 14.82
CA ARG A 700 30.53 -52.26 15.80
C ARG A 700 31.98 -52.09 15.43
#